data_AF-A0A3Q3WWV3-F1
#
_entry.id   AF-A0A3Q3WWV3-F1
#
_cell.length_a   1.000
_cell.length_b   1.000
_cell.length_c   1.000
_cell.angle_alpha   90.00
_cell.angle_beta   90.00
_cell.angle_gamma   90.00
#
_symmetry.space_group_name_H-M   'P 1'
#
loop_
_entity.id
_entity.type
_entity.pdbx_description
1 polymer ?
#
loop_
_entity_poly.entity_id
_entity_poly.type
_entity_poly.pdbx_seq_one_letter_code
_entity_poly.pdbx_strand_id
1 'polypeptide(L)'
;MSGAALAVVVVLVFFLAFYLLQRYGDLRKQHWMVLLGTLLSWYLCFLIVFILPLDVSTTIYKQCVLDNANQSTPVTPARRSNQTDFSFYPTVSIPKACEQPWSYIPDGILPVFWSVVYWTSQFLTWLLLPFMQSYARSGTFSRIGKIKTALIENAVYYGTYLIIFISLLVYVAAHPQWKLSWGKLQTIGITAANTWGLFLLVLLLGYGLVEIPRSYWLASSHGYLLDKTYFNVTKMATKKAVAEENLADVMEVRFVLEENLKVYNHSLRKCVDIILTKCPTEYREDIKRNDRSPDGEQNVPPTKRGLGNLHNKVISAVQRHAQTEVQWSVLLDEAFHLEDVAKSQSNLARHFVHSFPSAHNSSWIYRFFYSPTVEWYWECVFRQSFYRLLAVLLCLLSAAVVWSECTFFSTHPVLSLFAVFVQKAEKQRNYICIEMVCFISILFLCVCVYSTVFRIRVFNYCYLVPHHQTDAYSLQFSGMLFCRLTPPLCLNFLGLIHMDSAISHQDRIQTSYTSIMGSMRVLSFLSDGFYIYYPMLVLLLCFATYYSLGSRCLNLLGFHQYISDDDFTSDLVEEGRELIRRERVLCSLFQAWRERYGLQADTGRTRSDYTELKDNQSSLVTEIEKSGKEKTGKTTLRAIETISNRLCFILRMFALVLRVCLDLYSVTHARH
;
A
#
# COMPACT_ATOMS: atom_id res chain seq x y z
N MET A 1 -34.41 -2.15 -2.70
CA MET A 1 -33.60 -1.00 -3.21
C MET A 1 -32.10 -1.28 -3.05
N SER A 2 -31.57 -2.30 -3.75
CA SER A 2 -30.18 -2.76 -3.55
C SER A 2 -29.18 -2.25 -4.60
N GLY A 3 -29.60 -2.10 -5.87
CA GLY A 3 -28.72 -1.59 -6.93
C GLY A 3 -28.20 -0.17 -6.69
N ALA A 4 -29.00 0.69 -6.04
CA ALA A 4 -28.57 2.05 -5.70
C ALA A 4 -27.48 2.06 -4.60
N ALA A 5 -27.61 1.21 -3.58
CA ALA A 5 -26.60 1.11 -2.51
C ALA A 5 -25.28 0.55 -3.07
N LEU A 6 -25.35 -0.48 -3.93
CA LEU A 6 -24.20 -1.01 -4.64
C LEU A 6 -23.53 0.06 -5.51
N ALA A 7 -24.31 0.84 -6.27
CA ALA A 7 -23.80 1.91 -7.11
C ALA A 7 -23.10 3.00 -6.28
N VAL A 8 -23.65 3.37 -5.12
CA VAL A 8 -23.01 4.33 -4.21
C VAL A 8 -21.67 3.81 -3.72
N VAL A 9 -21.57 2.55 -3.27
CA VAL A 9 -20.30 1.95 -2.83
C VAL A 9 -19.27 1.96 -3.97
N VAL A 10 -19.67 1.52 -5.16
CA VAL A 10 -18.82 1.48 -6.37
C VAL A 10 -18.27 2.88 -6.69
N VAL A 11 -19.12 3.91 -6.67
CA VAL A 11 -18.72 5.30 -6.95
C VAL A 11 -17.81 5.86 -5.87
N LEU A 12 -18.11 5.64 -4.59
CA LEU A 12 -17.28 6.10 -3.48
C LEU A 12 -15.89 5.47 -3.50
N VAL A 13 -15.80 4.17 -3.77
CA VAL A 13 -14.51 3.47 -3.87
C VAL A 13 -13.70 3.96 -5.07
N PHE A 14 -14.35 4.34 -6.17
CA PHE A 14 -13.66 4.96 -7.31
C PHE A 14 -13.03 6.30 -6.95
N PHE A 15 -13.79 7.19 -6.30
CA PHE A 15 -13.26 8.49 -5.86
C PHE A 15 -12.16 8.33 -4.81
N LEU A 16 -12.26 7.34 -3.93
CA LEU A 16 -11.19 7.00 -2.99
C LEU A 16 -9.92 6.56 -3.71
N ALA A 17 -10.01 5.64 -4.66
CA ALA A 17 -8.87 5.18 -5.45
C ALA A 17 -8.24 6.33 -6.25
N PHE A 18 -9.06 7.21 -6.82
CA PHE A 18 -8.61 8.38 -7.56
C PHE A 18 -7.90 9.41 -6.67
N TYR A 19 -8.47 9.71 -5.49
CA TYR A 19 -7.85 10.60 -4.50
C TYR A 19 -6.47 10.08 -4.07
N LEU A 20 -6.38 8.78 -3.80
CA LEU A 20 -5.11 8.15 -3.46
C LEU A 20 -4.12 8.22 -4.62
N LEU A 21 -4.56 7.94 -5.85
CA LEU A 21 -3.70 8.04 -7.03
C LEU A 21 -3.17 9.46 -7.22
N GLN A 22 -4.04 10.47 -7.07
CA GLN A 22 -3.65 11.87 -7.14
C GLN A 22 -2.60 12.19 -6.07
N ARG A 23 -2.73 11.65 -4.85
CA ARG A 23 -1.78 11.93 -3.78
C ARG A 23 -0.38 11.38 -4.02
N TYR A 24 -0.28 10.16 -4.56
CA TYR A 24 1.00 9.47 -4.72
C TYR A 24 1.62 9.68 -6.10
N GLY A 25 0.81 9.70 -7.16
CA GLY A 25 1.25 9.84 -8.54
C GLY A 25 1.10 11.26 -9.08
N ASP A 26 2.00 11.65 -9.99
CA ASP A 26 1.88 12.92 -10.73
C ASP A 26 1.00 12.72 -11.98
N LEU A 27 -0.25 13.20 -11.90
CA LEU A 27 -1.22 13.08 -13.00
C LEU A 27 -0.79 13.80 -14.29
N ARG A 28 0.12 14.77 -14.22
CA ARG A 28 0.56 15.56 -15.38
C ARG A 28 1.83 15.01 -16.02
N LYS A 29 2.75 14.47 -15.21
CA LYS A 29 4.04 13.97 -15.71
C LYS A 29 3.97 12.50 -16.15
N GLN A 30 3.13 11.69 -15.52
CA GLN A 30 3.07 10.26 -15.81
C GLN A 30 2.23 9.96 -17.06
N HIS A 31 2.59 8.89 -17.77
CA HIS A 31 1.84 8.46 -18.94
C HIS A 31 0.43 7.99 -18.55
N TRP A 32 -0.59 8.39 -19.29
CA TRP A 32 -1.99 8.11 -18.94
C TRP A 32 -2.30 6.61 -18.72
N MET A 33 -1.65 5.70 -19.47
CA MET A 33 -1.83 4.25 -19.27
C MET A 33 -1.27 3.74 -17.93
N VAL A 34 -0.20 4.37 -17.41
CA VAL A 34 0.36 4.06 -16.09
C VAL A 34 -0.67 4.40 -15.01
N LEU A 35 -1.25 5.59 -15.13
CA LEU A 35 -2.27 6.11 -14.22
C LEU A 35 -3.54 5.27 -14.28
N LEU A 36 -4.04 4.97 -15.48
CA LEU A 36 -5.24 4.16 -15.67
C LEU A 36 -5.05 2.73 -15.15
N GLY A 37 -3.93 2.08 -15.48
CA GLY A 37 -3.64 0.72 -15.01
C GLY A 37 -3.56 0.66 -13.48
N THR A 38 -2.93 1.67 -12.86
CA THR A 38 -2.86 1.75 -11.40
C THR A 38 -4.24 2.02 -10.80
N LEU A 39 -4.98 3.01 -11.31
CA LEU A 39 -6.32 3.36 -10.82
C LEU A 39 -7.23 2.13 -10.83
N LEU A 40 -7.26 1.42 -11.97
CA LEU A 40 -8.07 0.23 -12.14
C LEU A 40 -7.64 -0.88 -11.17
N SER A 41 -6.34 -1.11 -10.99
CA SER A 41 -5.85 -2.12 -10.04
C SER A 41 -6.25 -1.83 -8.59
N TRP A 42 -6.05 -0.59 -8.13
CA TRP A 42 -6.38 -0.18 -6.76
C TRP A 42 -7.89 -0.21 -6.53
N TYR A 43 -8.64 0.29 -7.50
CA TYR A 43 -10.11 0.27 -7.48
C TYR A 43 -10.67 -1.15 -7.32
N LEU A 44 -10.22 -2.10 -8.15
CA LEU A 44 -10.66 -3.50 -8.07
C LEU A 44 -10.34 -4.13 -6.72
N CYS A 45 -9.16 -3.83 -6.15
CA CYS A 45 -8.77 -4.39 -4.85
C CYS A 45 -9.57 -3.78 -3.69
N PHE A 46 -9.86 -2.47 -3.73
CA PHE A 46 -10.65 -1.82 -2.68
C PHE A 46 -12.12 -2.19 -2.71
N LEU A 47 -12.69 -2.46 -3.89
CA LEU A 47 -14.08 -2.89 -4.01
C LEU A 47 -14.37 -4.15 -3.19
N ILE A 48 -13.41 -5.06 -3.13
CA ILE A 48 -13.58 -6.40 -2.56
C ILE A 48 -13.85 -6.37 -1.06
N VAL A 49 -13.28 -5.39 -0.36
CA VAL A 49 -13.52 -5.16 1.07
C VAL A 49 -15.00 -4.93 1.36
N PHE A 50 -15.75 -4.37 0.40
CA PHE A 50 -17.19 -4.10 0.55
C PHE A 50 -18.05 -5.18 -0.10
N ILE A 51 -17.68 -5.66 -1.29
CA ILE A 51 -18.54 -6.57 -2.05
C ILE A 51 -18.50 -8.00 -1.50
N LEU A 52 -17.37 -8.43 -0.93
CA LEU A 52 -17.25 -9.79 -0.38
C LEU A 52 -18.16 -10.03 0.84
N PRO A 53 -18.26 -9.12 1.83
CA PRO A 53 -19.28 -9.21 2.88
C PRO A 53 -20.71 -9.32 2.34
N LEU A 54 -21.04 -8.58 1.27
CA LEU A 54 -22.37 -8.63 0.63
C LEU A 54 -22.64 -9.96 -0.09
N ASP A 55 -21.62 -10.56 -0.71
CA ASP A 55 -21.73 -11.89 -1.32
C ASP A 55 -21.95 -12.96 -0.25
N VAL A 56 -21.26 -12.87 0.90
CA VAL A 56 -21.47 -13.78 2.04
C VAL A 56 -22.89 -13.64 2.60
N SER A 57 -23.36 -12.42 2.88
CA SER A 57 -24.71 -12.22 3.44
C SER A 57 -25.81 -12.68 2.47
N THR A 58 -25.64 -12.40 1.17
CA THR A 58 -26.54 -12.86 0.11
C THR A 58 -26.52 -14.39 -0.01
N THR A 59 -25.36 -15.04 0.11
CA THR A 59 -25.23 -16.50 0.05
C THR A 59 -25.91 -17.17 1.23
N ILE A 60 -25.73 -16.65 2.45
CA ILE A 60 -26.39 -17.16 3.66
C ILE A 60 -27.92 -16.99 3.57
N TYR A 61 -28.40 -15.86 3.04
CA TYR A 61 -29.83 -15.69 2.77
C TYR A 61 -30.37 -16.73 1.79
N LYS A 62 -29.66 -16.99 0.68
CA LYS A 62 -30.04 -18.02 -0.29
C LYS A 62 -30.07 -19.42 0.33
N GLN A 63 -29.09 -19.74 1.17
CA GLN A 63 -29.08 -21.00 1.92
C GLN A 63 -30.33 -21.14 2.78
N CYS A 64 -30.70 -20.09 3.53
CA CYS A 64 -31.93 -20.08 4.33
C CYS A 64 -33.18 -20.39 3.48
N VAL A 65 -33.28 -19.76 2.30
CA VAL A 65 -34.41 -19.97 1.39
C VAL A 65 -34.44 -21.42 0.86
N LEU A 66 -33.29 -21.98 0.48
CA LEU A 66 -33.20 -23.37 0.02
C LEU A 66 -33.54 -24.36 1.15
N ASP A 67 -33.02 -24.15 2.36
CA ASP A 67 -33.27 -25.02 3.50
C ASP A 67 -34.77 -25.04 3.85
N ASN A 68 -35.43 -23.87 3.82
CA ASN A 68 -36.88 -23.78 4.01
C ASN A 68 -37.65 -24.48 2.87
N ALA A 69 -37.23 -24.33 1.61
CA ALA A 69 -37.87 -24.99 0.47
C ALA A 69 -37.78 -26.53 0.57
N ASN A 70 -36.63 -27.05 0.97
CA ASN A 70 -36.40 -28.48 1.17
C ASN A 70 -37.17 -29.06 2.37
N GLN A 71 -37.50 -28.25 3.38
CA GLN A 71 -38.37 -28.68 4.49
C GLN A 71 -39.86 -28.68 4.12
N SER A 72 -40.26 -27.93 3.11
CA SER A 72 -41.66 -27.84 2.64
C SER A 72 -42.08 -28.90 1.61
N THR A 73 -41.18 -29.78 1.15
CA THR A 73 -41.58 -30.94 0.34
C THR A 73 -42.17 -32.02 1.25
N PRO A 74 -43.44 -32.43 1.07
CA PRO A 74 -44.01 -33.50 1.87
C PRO A 74 -43.29 -34.79 1.51
N VAL A 75 -42.60 -35.39 2.49
CA VAL A 75 -42.18 -36.78 2.41
C VAL A 75 -43.44 -37.60 2.21
N THR A 76 -43.67 -38.10 0.99
CA THR A 76 -44.73 -39.08 0.71
C THR A 76 -44.52 -40.24 1.68
N PRO A 77 -45.48 -40.57 2.56
CA PRO A 77 -45.29 -41.66 3.49
C PRO A 77 -45.22 -42.95 2.66
N ALA A 78 -44.03 -43.55 2.61
CA ALA A 78 -43.88 -44.91 2.15
C ALA A 78 -44.73 -45.80 3.07
N ARG A 79 -45.82 -46.31 2.51
CA ARG A 79 -46.77 -47.23 3.14
C ARG A 79 -46.02 -48.46 3.68
N ARG A 80 -45.77 -48.52 4.99
CA ARG A 80 -45.47 -49.77 5.71
C ARG A 80 -46.24 -49.85 7.03
N SER A 81 -46.77 -51.04 7.26
CA SER A 81 -47.85 -51.39 8.17
C SER A 81 -47.48 -51.34 9.65
N ASN A 82 -48.49 -50.97 10.45
CA ASN A 82 -48.83 -51.43 11.80
C ASN A 82 -47.68 -51.88 12.73
N GLN A 83 -47.35 -51.05 13.72
CA GLN A 83 -47.33 -51.45 15.13
C GLN A 83 -47.20 -50.23 16.06
N THR A 84 -47.76 -50.40 17.25
CA THR A 84 -48.14 -49.37 18.23
C THR A 84 -46.98 -48.91 19.12
N ASP A 85 -47.17 -47.71 19.66
CA ASP A 85 -46.63 -47.15 20.92
C ASP A 85 -45.45 -46.17 20.91
N PHE A 86 -45.67 -45.13 21.72
CA PHE A 86 -44.88 -43.96 22.10
C PHE A 86 -44.74 -42.81 21.09
N SER A 87 -45.64 -41.84 21.28
CA SER A 87 -45.59 -40.47 20.77
C SER A 87 -44.34 -39.72 21.26
N PHE A 88 -43.25 -39.82 20.51
CA PHE A 88 -42.31 -38.71 20.39
C PHE A 88 -42.90 -37.75 19.35
N TYR A 89 -43.47 -36.63 19.78
CA TYR A 89 -43.76 -35.53 18.86
C TYR A 89 -42.42 -35.09 18.25
N PRO A 90 -42.17 -35.24 16.93
CA PRO A 90 -41.11 -34.46 16.33
C PRO A 90 -41.56 -33.01 16.45
N THR A 91 -40.80 -32.19 17.16
CA THR A 91 -40.94 -30.73 17.10
C THR A 91 -40.85 -30.35 15.63
N VAL A 92 -42.01 -30.13 14.99
CA VAL A 92 -42.09 -29.54 13.67
C VAL A 92 -41.45 -28.17 13.82
N SER A 93 -40.22 -28.03 13.35
CA SER A 93 -39.55 -26.74 13.26
C SER A 93 -40.38 -25.89 12.30
N ILE A 94 -41.20 -25.00 12.86
CA ILE A 94 -41.92 -24.00 12.08
C ILE A 94 -40.87 -23.31 11.19
N PRO A 95 -41.00 -23.34 9.85
CA PRO A 95 -40.06 -22.69 8.97
C PRO A 95 -40.05 -21.20 9.32
N LYS A 96 -39.02 -20.75 10.02
CA LYS A 96 -38.89 -19.34 10.38
C LYS A 96 -38.75 -18.58 9.04
N ALA A 97 -39.44 -17.47 8.85
CA ALA A 97 -39.43 -16.69 7.61
C ALA A 97 -38.05 -16.08 7.30
N CYS A 98 -37.40 -16.44 6.18
CA CYS A 98 -36.14 -15.81 5.79
C CYS A 98 -36.41 -14.38 5.31
N GLU A 99 -36.03 -13.39 6.12
CA GLU A 99 -36.18 -11.99 5.73
C GLU A 99 -35.06 -11.59 4.76
N GLN A 100 -35.43 -10.88 3.70
CA GLN A 100 -34.46 -10.42 2.73
C GLN A 100 -33.56 -9.35 3.35
N PRO A 101 -32.22 -9.48 3.27
CA PRO A 101 -31.33 -8.43 3.76
C PRO A 101 -31.51 -7.15 2.95
N TRP A 102 -31.40 -6.00 3.60
CA TRP A 102 -31.51 -4.69 2.95
C TRP A 102 -30.57 -4.56 1.74
N SER A 103 -29.38 -5.13 1.88
CA SER A 103 -28.28 -5.17 0.92
C SER A 103 -28.40 -6.28 -0.12
N TYR A 104 -29.46 -7.08 -0.13
CA TYR A 104 -29.61 -8.24 -1.01
C TYR A 104 -29.38 -7.89 -2.49
N ILE A 105 -28.43 -8.54 -3.14
CA ILE A 105 -28.13 -8.32 -4.56
C ILE A 105 -28.90 -9.35 -5.41
N PRO A 106 -29.63 -8.92 -6.45
CA PRO A 106 -30.31 -9.82 -7.38
C PRO A 106 -29.41 -10.88 -8.01
N ASP A 107 -30.00 -12.02 -8.33
CA ASP A 107 -29.32 -13.14 -8.98
C ASP A 107 -28.72 -12.74 -10.34
N GLY A 108 -27.54 -13.30 -10.65
CA GLY A 108 -26.79 -13.03 -11.88
C GLY A 108 -25.81 -11.85 -11.81
N ILE A 109 -26.05 -10.83 -10.96
CA ILE A 109 -25.16 -9.65 -10.88
C ILE A 109 -23.81 -10.02 -10.26
N LEU A 110 -23.80 -10.70 -9.11
CA LEU A 110 -22.57 -11.08 -8.39
C LEU A 110 -21.64 -11.98 -9.22
N PRO A 111 -22.12 -13.06 -9.89
CA PRO A 111 -21.26 -13.88 -10.76
C PRO A 111 -20.63 -13.09 -11.92
N VAL A 112 -21.38 -12.19 -12.57
CA VAL A 112 -20.85 -11.33 -13.64
C VAL A 112 -19.82 -10.34 -13.09
N PHE A 113 -20.12 -9.71 -11.95
CA PHE A 113 -19.21 -8.79 -11.28
C PHE A 113 -17.89 -9.48 -10.94
N TRP A 114 -17.94 -10.64 -10.28
CA TRP A 114 -16.73 -11.39 -9.91
C TRP A 114 -15.96 -11.89 -11.12
N SER A 115 -16.65 -12.28 -12.20
CA SER A 115 -16.00 -12.61 -13.47
C SER A 115 -15.21 -11.43 -14.04
N VAL A 116 -15.81 -10.24 -14.07
CA VAL A 116 -15.14 -9.02 -14.54
C VAL A 116 -13.94 -8.70 -13.64
N VAL A 117 -14.13 -8.70 -12.32
CA VAL A 117 -13.07 -8.40 -11.35
C VAL A 117 -11.90 -9.38 -11.50
N TYR A 118 -12.18 -10.68 -11.60
CA TYR A 118 -11.17 -11.72 -11.71
C TYR A 118 -10.38 -11.59 -13.01
N TRP A 119 -11.04 -11.63 -14.17
CA TRP A 119 -10.34 -11.61 -15.47
C TRP A 119 -9.60 -10.29 -15.70
N THR A 120 -10.18 -9.18 -15.24
CA THR A 120 -9.50 -7.88 -15.30
C THR A 120 -8.26 -7.90 -14.40
N SER A 121 -8.36 -8.39 -13.16
CA SER A 121 -7.19 -8.50 -12.26
C SER A 121 -6.10 -9.40 -12.83
N GLN A 122 -6.45 -10.52 -13.47
CA GLN A 122 -5.47 -11.40 -14.13
C GLN A 122 -4.80 -10.70 -15.32
N PHE A 123 -5.57 -10.02 -16.17
CA PHE A 123 -5.04 -9.24 -17.30
C PHE A 123 -4.08 -8.13 -16.82
N LEU A 124 -4.45 -7.39 -15.76
CA LEU A 124 -3.59 -6.36 -15.19
C LEU A 124 -2.30 -6.95 -14.61
N THR A 125 -2.41 -8.04 -13.87
CA THR A 125 -1.28 -8.66 -13.16
C THR A 125 -0.25 -9.26 -14.11
N TRP A 126 -0.70 -9.96 -15.17
CA TRP A 126 0.18 -10.75 -16.02
C TRP A 126 0.54 -10.07 -17.33
N LEU A 127 -0.27 -9.12 -17.82
CA LEU A 127 -0.02 -8.49 -19.12
C LEU A 127 0.24 -6.99 -19.00
N LEU A 128 -0.77 -6.22 -18.56
CA LEU A 128 -0.72 -4.77 -18.68
C LEU A 128 0.34 -4.14 -17.78
N LEU A 129 0.33 -4.43 -16.47
CA LEU A 129 1.24 -3.77 -15.53
C LEU A 129 2.71 -4.18 -15.72
N PRO A 130 3.07 -5.47 -15.91
CA PRO A 130 4.45 -5.86 -16.20
C PRO A 130 5.00 -5.24 -17.50
N PHE A 131 4.17 -5.20 -18.55
CA PHE A 131 4.53 -4.53 -19.79
C PHE A 131 4.81 -3.04 -19.55
N MET A 132 3.93 -2.37 -18.83
CA MET A 132 4.07 -0.94 -18.58
C MET A 132 5.25 -0.61 -17.66
N GLN A 133 5.62 -1.51 -16.74
CA GLN A 133 6.84 -1.38 -15.92
C GLN A 133 8.10 -1.40 -16.78
N SER A 134 8.23 -2.39 -17.68
CA SER A 134 9.37 -2.45 -18.61
C SER A 134 9.35 -1.27 -19.59
N TYR A 135 8.17 -0.82 -20.02
CA TYR A 135 8.02 0.36 -20.88
C TYR A 135 8.53 1.62 -20.17
N ALA A 136 8.12 1.84 -18.91
CA ALA A 136 8.52 2.99 -18.10
C ALA A 136 10.03 3.01 -17.82
N ARG A 137 10.63 1.84 -17.55
CA ARG A 137 12.06 1.69 -17.27
C ARG A 137 12.96 1.81 -18.51
N SER A 138 12.38 1.74 -19.72
CA SER A 138 13.17 1.76 -20.95
C SER A 138 13.77 3.14 -21.26
N GLY A 139 15.10 3.21 -21.33
CA GLY A 139 15.85 4.43 -21.67
C GLY A 139 15.85 4.81 -23.16
N THR A 140 15.17 4.05 -24.01
CA THR A 140 15.19 4.28 -25.47
C THR A 140 14.39 5.54 -25.85
N PHE A 141 14.89 6.28 -26.84
CA PHE A 141 14.32 7.58 -27.23
C PHE A 141 13.06 7.47 -28.12
N SER A 142 12.77 6.30 -28.70
CA SER A 142 11.63 6.10 -29.62
C SER A 142 10.54 5.25 -28.97
N ARG A 143 9.26 5.62 -29.16
CA ARG A 143 8.10 4.88 -28.63
C ARG A 143 8.09 3.42 -29.09
N ILE A 144 8.41 3.17 -30.35
CA ILE A 144 8.50 1.81 -30.92
C ILE A 144 9.67 1.06 -30.29
N GLY A 145 10.78 1.74 -30.05
CA GLY A 145 11.92 1.18 -29.32
C GLY A 145 11.55 0.76 -27.90
N LYS A 146 10.80 1.59 -27.18
CA LYS A 146 10.31 1.30 -25.83
C LYS A 146 9.39 0.07 -25.80
N ILE A 147 8.44 0.00 -26.74
CA ILE A 147 7.53 -1.16 -26.86
C ILE A 147 8.31 -2.44 -27.17
N LYS A 148 9.26 -2.38 -28.13
CA LYS A 148 10.09 -3.54 -28.49
C LYS A 148 10.92 -4.02 -27.30
N THR A 149 11.59 -3.10 -26.59
CA THR A 149 12.36 -3.45 -25.40
C THR A 149 11.47 -4.03 -24.30
N ALA A 150 10.31 -3.43 -24.04
CA ALA A 150 9.38 -3.93 -23.04
C ALA A 150 8.84 -5.33 -23.36
N LEU A 151 8.54 -5.59 -24.64
CA LEU A 151 8.08 -6.90 -25.09
C LEU A 151 9.17 -7.95 -24.98
N ILE A 152 10.42 -7.63 -25.34
CA ILE A 152 11.55 -8.55 -25.21
C ILE A 152 11.82 -8.88 -23.73
N GLU A 153 11.87 -7.88 -22.84
CA GLU A 153 12.09 -8.10 -21.40
C GLU A 153 11.01 -9.03 -20.80
N ASN A 154 9.74 -8.78 -21.11
CA ASN A 154 8.64 -9.63 -20.64
C ASN A 154 8.63 -11.00 -21.31
N ALA A 155 8.98 -11.11 -22.60
CA ALA A 155 9.05 -12.39 -23.31
C ALA A 155 10.17 -13.29 -22.74
N VAL A 156 11.31 -12.72 -22.32
CA VAL A 156 12.35 -13.48 -21.63
C VAL A 156 11.84 -13.99 -20.29
N TYR A 157 11.21 -13.14 -19.50
CA TYR A 157 10.66 -13.51 -18.19
C TYR A 157 9.56 -14.60 -18.31
N TYR A 158 8.57 -14.41 -19.18
CA TYR A 158 7.51 -15.40 -19.39
C TYR A 158 8.00 -16.65 -20.12
N GLY A 159 9.02 -16.52 -20.97
CA GLY A 159 9.66 -17.65 -21.64
C GLY A 159 10.30 -18.62 -20.63
N THR A 160 10.95 -18.13 -19.58
CA THR A 160 11.52 -19.01 -18.54
C THR A 160 10.43 -19.73 -17.74
N TYR A 161 9.34 -19.05 -17.35
CA TYR A 161 8.19 -19.70 -16.70
C TYR A 161 7.54 -20.75 -17.61
N LEU A 162 7.42 -20.47 -18.90
CA LEU A 162 6.84 -21.39 -19.86
C LEU A 162 7.70 -22.66 -19.98
N ILE A 163 9.03 -22.53 -20.00
CA ILE A 163 9.94 -23.70 -20.01
C ILE A 163 9.74 -24.53 -18.75
N ILE A 164 9.74 -23.92 -17.56
CA ILE A 164 9.52 -24.64 -16.29
C ILE A 164 8.17 -25.34 -16.29
N PHE A 165 7.11 -24.65 -16.74
CA PHE A 165 5.77 -25.19 -16.82
C PHE A 165 5.69 -26.39 -17.77
N ILE A 166 6.31 -26.30 -18.95
CA ILE A 166 6.38 -27.41 -19.92
C ILE A 166 7.15 -28.59 -19.33
N SER A 167 8.28 -28.36 -18.66
CA SER A 167 9.06 -29.43 -18.00
C SER A 167 8.23 -30.16 -16.95
N LEU A 168 7.49 -29.43 -16.11
CA LEU A 168 6.57 -30.01 -15.14
C LEU A 168 5.41 -30.74 -15.81
N LEU A 169 4.86 -30.21 -16.90
CA LEU A 169 3.78 -30.85 -17.64
C LEU A 169 4.23 -32.17 -18.26
N VAL A 170 5.45 -32.23 -18.81
CA VAL A 170 6.05 -33.47 -19.33
C VAL A 170 6.23 -34.49 -18.21
N TYR A 171 6.71 -34.08 -17.04
CA TYR A 171 6.81 -34.95 -15.86
C TYR A 171 5.45 -35.54 -15.45
N VAL A 172 4.42 -34.69 -15.40
CA VAL A 172 3.03 -35.07 -15.05
C VAL A 172 2.42 -35.98 -16.12
N ALA A 173 2.66 -35.72 -17.40
CA ALA A 173 2.17 -36.53 -18.51
C ALA A 173 2.88 -37.88 -18.64
N ALA A 174 4.14 -37.98 -18.19
CA ALA A 174 4.90 -39.23 -18.17
C ALA A 174 4.44 -40.19 -17.05
N HIS A 175 3.69 -39.71 -16.05
CA HIS A 175 3.16 -40.54 -14.97
C HIS A 175 1.93 -41.34 -15.46
N PRO A 176 1.99 -42.69 -15.47
CA PRO A 176 0.97 -43.54 -16.10
C PRO A 176 -0.45 -43.41 -15.52
N GLN A 177 -0.58 -42.88 -14.31
CA GLN A 177 -1.88 -42.76 -13.63
C GLN A 177 -2.64 -41.48 -13.98
N TRP A 178 -2.02 -40.50 -14.63
CA TRP A 178 -2.58 -39.15 -14.77
C TRP A 178 -2.98 -38.84 -16.22
N LYS A 179 -4.25 -39.10 -16.57
CA LYS A 179 -4.82 -38.67 -17.86
C LYS A 179 -5.03 -37.16 -17.86
N LEU A 180 -4.23 -36.44 -18.64
CA LEU A 180 -4.36 -35.01 -18.89
C LEU A 180 -5.59 -34.73 -19.78
N SER A 181 -6.51 -33.90 -19.31
CA SER A 181 -7.62 -33.35 -20.09
C SER A 181 -7.51 -31.83 -20.11
N TRP A 182 -8.01 -31.18 -21.16
CA TRP A 182 -7.98 -29.72 -21.31
C TRP A 182 -8.56 -28.99 -20.09
N GLY A 183 -9.69 -29.47 -19.54
CA GLY A 183 -10.29 -28.90 -18.33
C GLY A 183 -9.41 -29.05 -17.09
N LYS A 184 -8.67 -30.17 -16.97
CA LYS A 184 -7.70 -30.37 -15.89
C LYS A 184 -6.49 -29.44 -16.06
N LEU A 185 -6.03 -29.21 -17.28
CA LEU A 185 -4.93 -28.30 -17.57
C LEU A 185 -5.28 -26.85 -17.23
N GLN A 186 -6.47 -26.39 -17.61
CA GLN A 186 -6.99 -25.07 -17.23
C GLN A 186 -7.03 -24.93 -15.70
N THR A 187 -7.47 -25.98 -15.02
CA THR A 187 -7.55 -25.93 -13.55
C THR A 187 -6.18 -25.93 -12.89
N ILE A 188 -5.23 -26.73 -13.38
CA ILE A 188 -3.83 -26.70 -12.91
C ILE A 188 -3.24 -25.29 -13.06
N GLY A 189 -3.52 -24.62 -14.19
CA GLY A 189 -3.08 -23.25 -14.43
C GLY A 189 -3.66 -22.25 -13.43
N ILE A 190 -4.97 -22.31 -13.15
CA ILE A 190 -5.64 -21.46 -12.16
C ILE A 190 -5.08 -21.73 -10.75
N THR A 191 -4.95 -23.00 -10.37
CA THR A 191 -4.41 -23.37 -9.05
C THR A 191 -2.96 -22.90 -8.91
N ALA A 192 -2.11 -23.09 -9.91
CA ALA A 192 -0.71 -22.66 -9.87
C ALA A 192 -0.58 -21.12 -9.78
N ALA A 193 -1.42 -20.36 -10.48
CA ALA A 193 -1.44 -18.91 -10.37
C ALA A 193 -1.84 -18.45 -8.95
N ASN A 194 -2.79 -19.15 -8.32
CA ASN A 194 -3.29 -18.85 -6.99
C ASN A 194 -2.33 -19.31 -5.87
N THR A 195 -1.63 -20.44 -6.01
CA THR A 195 -0.71 -20.96 -4.98
C THR A 195 0.51 -20.06 -4.76
N TRP A 196 1.04 -19.43 -5.82
CA TRP A 196 2.11 -18.43 -5.67
C TRP A 196 1.63 -17.21 -4.87
N GLY A 197 0.44 -16.70 -5.19
CA GLY A 197 -0.16 -15.58 -4.43
C GLY A 197 -0.45 -15.96 -2.98
N LEU A 198 -0.84 -17.21 -2.73
CA LEU A 198 -1.13 -17.75 -1.41
C LEU A 198 0.15 -17.94 -0.56
N PHE A 199 1.25 -18.37 -1.17
CA PHE A 199 2.56 -18.37 -0.52
C PHE A 199 2.99 -16.96 -0.09
N LEU A 200 2.86 -15.98 -1.00
CA LEU A 200 3.13 -14.58 -0.66
C LEU A 200 2.18 -14.07 0.44
N LEU A 201 0.90 -14.47 0.41
CA LEU A 201 -0.07 -14.12 1.44
C LEU A 201 0.39 -14.62 2.82
N VAL A 202 0.87 -15.86 2.94
CA VAL A 202 1.37 -16.40 4.24
C VAL A 202 2.52 -15.55 4.78
N LEU A 203 3.50 -15.24 3.93
CA LEU A 203 4.67 -14.44 4.33
C LEU A 203 4.25 -13.04 4.81
N LEU A 204 3.39 -12.38 4.04
CA LEU A 204 2.94 -11.01 4.34
C LEU A 204 2.00 -10.97 5.56
N LEU A 205 1.10 -11.93 5.67
CA LEU A 205 0.15 -12.03 6.78
C LEU A 205 0.88 -12.36 8.09
N GLY A 206 1.79 -13.34 8.09
CA GLY A 206 2.55 -13.73 9.28
C GLY A 206 3.39 -12.59 9.87
N TYR A 207 3.99 -11.76 9.01
CA TYR A 207 4.69 -10.55 9.46
C TYR A 207 3.70 -9.46 9.93
N GLY A 208 2.66 -9.19 9.14
CA GLY A 208 1.69 -8.12 9.40
C GLY A 208 0.87 -8.31 10.67
N LEU A 209 0.57 -9.55 11.07
CA LEU A 209 -0.17 -9.87 12.30
C LEU A 209 0.60 -9.46 13.56
N VAL A 210 1.93 -9.42 13.52
CA VAL A 210 2.77 -9.06 14.67
C VAL A 210 3.23 -7.60 14.59
N GLU A 211 3.72 -7.18 13.42
CA GLU A 211 4.34 -5.87 13.26
C GLU A 211 3.32 -4.72 13.33
N ILE A 212 2.08 -4.92 12.88
CA ILE A 212 1.08 -3.85 12.88
C ILE A 212 0.68 -3.46 14.32
N PRO A 213 0.24 -4.38 15.21
CA PRO A 213 -0.03 -4.03 16.60
C PRO A 213 1.20 -3.46 17.32
N ARG A 214 2.38 -4.06 17.12
CA ARG A 214 3.65 -3.58 17.70
C ARG A 214 3.94 -2.14 17.27
N SER A 215 3.83 -1.84 15.99
CA SER A 215 4.09 -0.50 15.45
C SER A 215 3.16 0.55 16.05
N TYR A 216 1.88 0.24 16.27
CA TYR A 216 0.94 1.16 16.91
C TYR A 216 1.20 1.32 18.40
N TRP A 217 1.58 0.24 19.09
CA TRP A 217 1.97 0.29 20.49
C TRP A 217 3.20 1.18 20.69
N LEU A 218 4.23 0.99 19.88
CA LEU A 218 5.47 1.78 19.92
C LEU A 218 5.23 3.25 19.53
N ALA A 219 4.38 3.51 18.53
CA ALA A 219 3.98 4.86 18.13
C ALA A 219 3.20 5.62 19.23
N SER A 220 2.69 4.92 20.25
CA SER A 220 2.04 5.57 21.41
C SER A 220 3.03 6.22 22.37
N SER A 221 4.31 5.85 22.34
CA SER A 221 5.35 6.42 23.20
C SER A 221 6.04 7.58 22.48
N HIS A 222 5.88 8.80 23.01
CA HIS A 222 6.50 10.00 22.42
C HIS A 222 8.03 9.91 22.40
N GLY A 223 8.67 9.37 23.44
CA GLY A 223 10.13 9.22 23.51
C GLY A 223 10.65 8.27 22.44
N TYR A 224 10.05 7.08 22.33
CA TYR A 224 10.40 6.11 21.28
C TYR A 224 10.22 6.70 19.88
N LEU A 225 9.12 7.42 19.66
CA LEU A 225 8.82 8.02 18.36
C LEU A 225 9.83 9.11 17.99
N LEU A 226 10.30 9.90 18.96
CA LEU A 226 11.37 10.88 18.75
C LEU A 226 12.69 10.21 18.38
N ASP A 227 13.14 9.23 19.16
CA ASP A 227 14.40 8.53 18.91
C ASP A 227 14.38 7.82 17.55
N LYS A 228 13.24 7.21 17.20
CA LYS A 228 13.01 6.62 15.88
C LYS A 228 13.11 7.65 14.76
N THR A 229 12.54 8.82 14.95
CA THR A 229 12.60 9.90 13.96
C THR A 229 14.02 10.42 13.80
N TYR A 230 14.77 10.60 14.90
CA TYR A 230 16.19 10.97 14.86
C TYR A 230 17.03 9.96 14.08
N PHE A 231 16.87 8.67 14.38
CA PHE A 231 17.53 7.60 13.65
C PHE A 231 17.18 7.58 12.16
N ASN A 232 15.89 7.77 11.82
CA ASN A 232 15.45 7.87 10.43
C ASN A 232 16.02 9.09 9.72
N VAL A 233 16.20 10.22 10.42
CA VAL A 233 16.85 11.42 9.86
C VAL A 233 18.28 11.11 9.45
N THR A 234 19.06 10.44 10.31
CA THR A 234 20.43 10.04 9.96
C THR A 234 20.47 9.09 8.74
N LYS A 235 19.58 8.09 8.71
CA LYS A 235 19.43 7.20 7.55
C LYS A 235 18.98 7.94 6.28
N MET A 236 18.18 8.99 6.40
CA MET A 236 17.73 9.77 5.26
C MET A 236 18.81 10.73 4.78
N ALA A 237 19.59 11.33 5.68
CA ALA A 237 20.72 12.20 5.37
C ALA A 237 21.76 11.47 4.52
N THR A 238 22.13 10.26 4.93
CA THR A 238 23.03 9.39 4.15
C THR A 238 22.47 9.03 2.77
N LYS A 239 21.19 8.68 2.68
CA LYS A 239 20.53 8.41 1.38
C LYS A 239 20.48 9.65 0.47
N LYS A 240 20.24 10.82 1.06
CA LYS A 240 20.21 12.10 0.35
C LYS A 240 21.59 12.43 -0.20
N ALA A 241 22.64 12.35 0.62
CA ALA A 241 24.02 12.59 0.19
C ALA A 241 24.43 11.65 -0.97
N VAL A 242 24.11 10.35 -0.87
CA VAL A 242 24.35 9.38 -1.96
C VAL A 242 23.56 9.75 -3.22
N ALA A 243 22.32 10.23 -3.10
CA ALA A 243 21.53 10.63 -4.26
C ALA A 243 22.08 11.90 -4.93
N GLU A 244 22.58 12.85 -4.16
CA GLU A 244 23.25 14.07 -4.63
C GLU A 244 24.58 13.75 -5.35
N GLU A 245 25.41 12.89 -4.77
CA GLU A 245 26.66 12.41 -5.38
C GLU A 245 26.38 11.69 -6.71
N ASN A 246 25.46 10.72 -6.71
CA ASN A 246 25.07 10.03 -7.94
C ASN A 246 24.51 10.98 -9.02
N LEU A 247 23.83 12.05 -8.62
CA LEU A 247 23.37 13.07 -9.56
C LEU A 247 24.57 13.86 -10.12
N ALA A 248 25.52 14.27 -9.28
CA ALA A 248 26.74 14.95 -9.69
C ALA A 248 27.57 14.11 -10.68
N ASP A 249 27.81 12.83 -10.38
CA ASP A 249 28.57 11.90 -11.23
C ASP A 249 27.93 11.76 -12.62
N VAL A 250 26.60 11.59 -12.65
CA VAL A 250 25.87 11.43 -13.91
C VAL A 250 25.87 12.73 -14.73
N MET A 251 25.87 13.88 -14.05
CA MET A 251 26.01 15.18 -14.68
C MET A 251 27.42 15.39 -15.24
N GLU A 252 28.47 14.89 -14.57
CA GLU A 252 29.87 14.92 -15.04
C GLU A 252 30.08 14.09 -16.31
N VAL A 253 29.64 12.83 -16.32
CA VAL A 253 29.72 11.95 -17.51
C VAL A 253 29.03 12.58 -18.72
N ARG A 254 27.96 13.35 -18.49
CA ARG A 254 27.26 14.08 -19.55
C ARG A 254 28.11 15.23 -20.15
N PHE A 255 29.01 15.86 -19.39
CA PHE A 255 29.95 16.87 -19.93
C PHE A 255 30.90 16.27 -20.94
N VAL A 256 31.55 15.19 -20.54
CA VAL A 256 32.49 14.46 -21.39
C VAL A 256 31.79 14.06 -22.69
N LEU A 257 30.54 13.58 -22.64
CA LEU A 257 29.79 13.26 -23.85
C LEU A 257 29.39 14.49 -24.70
N GLU A 258 28.99 15.61 -24.10
CA GLU A 258 28.64 16.83 -24.84
C GLU A 258 29.84 17.39 -25.60
N GLU A 259 31.01 17.39 -24.97
CA GLU A 259 32.27 17.84 -25.57
C GLU A 259 32.69 16.93 -26.72
N ASN A 260 32.63 15.61 -26.53
CA ASN A 260 32.91 14.62 -27.57
C ASN A 260 31.92 14.68 -28.75
N LEU A 261 30.67 15.08 -28.53
CA LEU A 261 29.61 15.14 -29.55
C LEU A 261 29.56 16.47 -30.32
N LYS A 262 30.22 17.53 -29.84
CA LYS A 262 30.45 18.74 -30.66
C LYS A 262 31.22 18.42 -31.95
N VAL A 263 31.96 17.30 -31.96
CA VAL A 263 32.82 16.87 -33.07
C VAL A 263 32.12 15.91 -34.05
N TYR A 264 31.08 15.16 -33.65
CA TYR A 264 30.49 14.11 -34.51
C TYR A 264 28.94 13.98 -34.42
N ASN A 265 28.28 14.12 -35.59
CA ASN A 265 26.92 13.67 -35.97
C ASN A 265 25.65 14.42 -35.46
N HIS A 266 24.81 14.84 -36.41
CA HIS A 266 23.52 15.52 -36.19
C HIS A 266 22.41 14.62 -35.59
N SER A 267 22.44 13.30 -35.81
CA SER A 267 21.36 12.40 -35.36
C SER A 267 21.42 12.06 -33.86
N LEU A 268 22.62 12.00 -33.28
CA LEU A 268 22.85 11.76 -31.84
C LEU A 268 22.62 13.03 -31.02
N ARG A 269 22.84 14.21 -31.61
CA ARG A 269 22.59 15.52 -30.97
C ARG A 269 21.15 15.67 -30.48
N LYS A 270 20.16 15.27 -31.29
CA LYS A 270 18.74 15.29 -30.88
C LYS A 270 18.46 14.41 -29.65
N CYS A 271 19.17 13.29 -29.51
CA CYS A 271 19.02 12.41 -28.34
C CYS A 271 19.64 13.04 -27.09
N VAL A 272 20.76 13.76 -27.24
CA VAL A 272 21.40 14.52 -26.16
C VAL A 272 20.49 15.66 -25.73
N ASP A 273 19.92 16.43 -26.66
CA ASP A 273 19.00 17.53 -26.36
C ASP A 273 17.80 17.05 -25.51
N ILE A 274 17.26 15.87 -25.81
CA ILE A 274 16.21 15.24 -25.00
C ILE A 274 16.71 14.99 -23.57
N ILE A 275 17.94 14.50 -23.38
CA ILE A 275 18.53 14.34 -22.05
C ILE A 275 18.65 15.69 -21.33
N LEU A 276 19.06 16.75 -22.04
CA LEU A 276 19.25 18.09 -21.46
C LEU A 276 17.96 18.72 -20.94
N THR A 277 16.82 18.38 -21.54
CA THR A 277 15.50 18.83 -21.06
C THR A 277 15.10 18.18 -19.73
N LYS A 278 15.75 17.08 -19.33
CA LYS A 278 15.46 16.35 -18.09
C LYS A 278 16.36 16.74 -16.93
N CYS A 279 17.42 17.51 -17.18
CA CYS A 279 18.34 17.97 -16.14
C CYS A 279 17.78 19.18 -15.36
N PRO A 280 18.04 19.28 -14.04
CA PRO A 280 17.73 20.47 -13.25
C PRO A 280 18.44 21.71 -13.79
N THR A 281 17.78 22.87 -13.70
CA THR A 281 18.32 24.16 -14.16
C THR A 281 19.45 24.70 -13.27
N GLU A 282 19.48 24.31 -11.99
CA GLU A 282 20.48 24.78 -11.01
C GLU A 282 21.89 24.31 -11.38
N TYR A 283 22.05 23.03 -11.72
CA TYR A 283 23.32 22.54 -12.23
C TYR A 283 23.67 23.22 -13.56
N ARG A 284 22.70 23.45 -14.45
CA ARG A 284 22.94 24.08 -15.78
C ARG A 284 23.66 25.44 -15.68
N GLU A 285 23.53 26.16 -14.57
CA GLU A 285 24.17 27.46 -14.34
C GLU A 285 25.56 27.35 -13.70
N ASP A 286 25.75 26.49 -12.68
CA ASP A 286 27.09 26.21 -12.11
C ASP A 286 28.05 25.64 -13.20
N ILE A 287 27.47 24.93 -14.17
CA ILE A 287 28.11 24.41 -15.38
C ILE A 287 28.66 25.48 -16.32
N LYS A 288 28.03 26.66 -16.43
CA LYS A 288 28.56 27.76 -17.26
C LYS A 288 29.74 28.47 -16.60
N ARG A 289 29.93 28.26 -15.29
CA ARG A 289 30.93 28.96 -14.47
C ARG A 289 32.23 28.17 -14.31
N ASN A 290 32.17 26.84 -14.34
CA ASN A 290 33.33 25.95 -14.27
C ASN A 290 33.71 25.41 -15.65
N ASP A 291 34.39 26.23 -16.46
CA ASP A 291 35.04 25.82 -17.71
C ASP A 291 36.40 25.15 -17.39
N ARG A 292 36.37 24.02 -16.66
CA ARG A 292 37.55 23.17 -16.47
C ARG A 292 37.48 22.01 -17.44
N SER A 293 38.29 22.08 -18.47
CA SER A 293 38.54 21.00 -19.43
C SER A 293 38.99 19.75 -18.66
N PRO A 294 38.29 18.60 -18.78
CA PRO A 294 38.79 17.35 -18.24
C PRO A 294 40.01 16.93 -19.06
N ASP A 295 41.18 16.87 -18.42
CA ASP A 295 42.38 16.32 -19.04
C ASP A 295 42.19 14.81 -19.26
N GLY A 296 42.36 14.41 -20.53
CA GLY A 296 42.47 13.07 -21.09
C GLY A 296 41.98 11.86 -20.30
N GLU A 297 40.93 11.19 -20.81
CA GLU A 297 41.05 9.81 -21.30
C GLU A 297 39.82 9.32 -22.10
N GLN A 298 40.12 8.63 -23.21
CA GLN A 298 39.29 7.74 -24.04
C GLN A 298 38.16 8.35 -24.90
N ASN A 299 38.56 8.66 -26.14
CA ASN A 299 37.72 8.86 -27.33
C ASN A 299 36.95 7.58 -27.75
N VAL A 300 36.00 7.09 -26.95
CA VAL A 300 35.07 6.05 -27.41
C VAL A 300 33.86 6.72 -28.05
N PRO A 301 33.58 6.51 -29.35
CA PRO A 301 32.45 7.14 -30.00
C PRO A 301 31.13 6.72 -29.31
N PRO A 302 30.29 7.68 -28.89
CA PRO A 302 29.10 7.38 -28.12
C PRO A 302 28.11 6.57 -28.95
N THR A 303 27.89 5.32 -28.53
CA THR A 303 26.92 4.43 -29.18
C THR A 303 25.50 4.81 -28.78
N LYS A 304 24.52 4.69 -29.68
CA LYS A 304 23.08 4.93 -29.40
C LYS A 304 22.58 4.15 -28.17
N ARG A 305 23.10 2.95 -27.93
CA ARG A 305 22.82 2.13 -26.73
C ARG A 305 23.41 2.75 -25.46
N GLY A 306 24.65 3.25 -25.52
CA GLY A 306 25.29 3.98 -24.42
C GLY A 306 24.53 5.25 -24.06
N LEU A 307 24.05 6.00 -25.05
CA LEU A 307 23.25 7.20 -24.84
C LEU A 307 21.87 6.90 -24.25
N GLY A 308 21.25 5.77 -24.63
CA GLY A 308 20.01 5.30 -24.01
C GLY A 308 20.20 4.86 -22.55
N ASN A 309 21.34 4.23 -22.23
CA ASN A 309 21.69 3.89 -20.85
C ASN A 309 21.95 5.15 -20.01
N LEU A 310 22.66 6.14 -20.57
CA LEU A 310 22.89 7.43 -19.91
C LEU A 310 21.58 8.16 -19.65
N HIS A 311 20.68 8.23 -20.64
CA HIS A 311 19.36 8.83 -20.47
C HIS A 311 18.55 8.18 -19.34
N ASN A 312 18.60 6.84 -19.23
CA ASN A 312 17.96 6.12 -18.12
C ASN A 312 18.59 6.48 -16.76
N LYS A 313 19.93 6.53 -16.71
CA LYS A 313 20.67 6.94 -15.50
C LYS A 313 20.32 8.37 -15.07
N VAL A 314 20.27 9.32 -16.00
CA VAL A 314 19.89 10.73 -15.74
C VAL A 314 18.47 10.81 -15.19
N ILE A 315 17.50 10.19 -15.84
CA ILE A 315 16.10 10.18 -15.35
C ILE A 315 16.05 9.61 -13.93
N SER A 316 16.71 8.47 -13.71
CA SER A 316 16.71 7.80 -12.40
C SER A 316 17.38 8.65 -11.31
N ALA A 317 18.52 9.29 -11.62
CA ALA A 317 19.26 10.11 -10.66
C ALA A 317 18.50 11.38 -10.27
N VAL A 318 17.98 12.12 -11.27
CA VAL A 318 17.17 13.32 -11.04
C VAL A 318 15.92 13.00 -10.22
N GLN A 319 15.26 11.89 -10.53
CA GLN A 319 14.08 11.45 -9.80
C GLN A 319 14.40 11.04 -8.36
N ARG A 320 15.47 10.26 -8.13
CA ARG A 320 15.89 9.89 -6.78
C ARG A 320 16.26 11.11 -5.94
N HIS A 321 16.99 12.05 -6.50
CA HIS A 321 17.31 13.31 -5.84
C HIS A 321 16.03 14.08 -5.43
N ALA A 322 15.08 14.25 -6.35
CA ALA A 322 13.81 14.92 -6.04
C ALA A 322 12.99 14.17 -4.96
N GLN A 323 13.02 12.83 -4.97
CA GLN A 323 12.36 12.00 -3.96
C GLN A 323 13.00 12.17 -2.58
N THR A 324 14.34 12.06 -2.49
CA THR A 324 15.06 12.22 -1.22
C THR A 324 14.88 13.61 -0.65
N GLU A 325 14.83 14.64 -1.49
CA GLU A 325 14.52 16.02 -1.10
C GLU A 325 13.14 16.17 -0.45
N VAL A 326 12.09 15.62 -1.08
CA VAL A 326 10.74 15.68 -0.51
C VAL A 326 10.66 14.86 0.78
N GLN A 327 11.26 13.67 0.81
CA GLN A 327 11.27 12.83 2.01
C GLN A 327 12.03 13.49 3.17
N TRP A 328 13.15 14.14 2.89
CA TRP A 328 13.91 14.92 3.86
C TRP A 328 13.02 16.00 4.49
N SER A 329 12.32 16.78 3.66
CA SER A 329 11.44 17.84 4.16
C SER A 329 10.29 17.32 5.03
N VAL A 330 9.63 16.22 4.62
CA VAL A 330 8.52 15.62 5.39
C VAL A 330 9.02 15.07 6.72
N LEU A 331 10.19 14.45 6.72
CA LEU A 331 10.79 13.87 7.93
C LEU A 331 11.26 14.96 8.91
N LEU A 332 11.80 16.07 8.41
CA LEU A 332 12.14 17.24 9.23
C LEU A 332 10.88 17.87 9.85
N ASP A 333 9.81 18.04 9.07
CA ASP A 333 8.53 18.57 9.58
C ASP A 333 7.96 17.66 10.69
N GLU A 334 8.05 16.33 10.51
CA GLU A 334 7.66 15.37 11.54
C GLU A 334 8.54 15.50 12.80
N ALA A 335 9.85 15.60 12.64
CA ALA A 335 10.79 15.77 13.75
C ALA A 335 10.52 17.06 14.54
N PHE A 336 10.36 18.19 13.84
CA PHE A 336 10.05 19.48 14.46
C PHE A 336 8.74 19.43 15.24
N HIS A 337 7.69 18.85 14.65
CA HIS A 337 6.42 18.69 15.34
C HIS A 337 6.55 17.81 16.59
N LEU A 338 7.28 16.69 16.54
CA LEU A 338 7.43 15.82 17.70
C LEU A 338 8.20 16.49 18.83
N GLU A 339 9.23 17.29 18.51
CA GLU A 339 9.93 18.09 19.51
C GLU A 339 9.06 19.21 20.10
N ASP A 340 8.19 19.82 19.29
CA ASP A 340 7.23 20.82 19.75
C ASP A 340 6.17 20.22 20.68
N VAL A 341 5.72 18.98 20.41
CA VAL A 341 4.86 18.23 21.33
C VAL A 341 5.59 17.97 22.65
N ALA A 342 6.84 17.51 22.61
CA ALA A 342 7.61 17.22 23.82
C ALA A 342 7.85 18.49 24.68
N LYS A 343 8.12 19.64 24.05
CA LYS A 343 8.24 20.93 24.74
C LYS A 343 6.88 21.43 25.26
N SER A 344 5.80 21.21 24.52
CA SER A 344 4.46 21.66 24.93
C SER A 344 3.87 20.81 26.06
N GLN A 345 4.29 19.54 26.19
CA GLN A 345 3.92 18.68 27.32
C GLN A 345 4.46 19.18 28.66
N SER A 346 5.65 19.79 28.66
CA SER A 346 6.24 20.35 29.89
C SER A 346 5.72 21.76 30.23
N ASN A 347 4.95 22.39 29.34
CA ASN A 347 4.42 23.73 29.54
C ASN A 347 3.10 23.72 30.36
N LEU A 348 3.09 24.42 31.50
CA LEU A 348 1.93 24.53 32.39
C LEU A 348 0.72 25.24 31.77
N ALA A 349 0.95 26.09 30.75
CA ALA A 349 -0.09 26.90 30.14
C ALA A 349 -1.08 26.12 29.24
N ARG A 350 -0.83 24.82 28.97
CA ARG A 350 -1.69 23.94 28.13
C ARG A 350 -2.06 24.53 26.76
N HIS A 351 -1.17 25.34 26.22
CA HIS A 351 -1.25 25.87 24.86
C HIS A 351 -0.20 25.16 24.01
N PHE A 352 -0.62 24.65 22.85
CA PHE A 352 0.31 24.10 21.89
C PHE A 352 1.10 25.23 21.21
N VAL A 353 2.44 25.17 21.29
CA VAL A 353 3.33 26.15 20.68
C VAL A 353 4.05 25.51 19.50
N HIS A 354 3.78 26.01 18.30
CA HIS A 354 4.49 25.62 17.08
C HIS A 354 5.79 26.42 16.96
N SER A 355 6.93 25.75 16.78
CA SER A 355 8.22 26.43 16.50
C SER A 355 8.22 27.10 15.12
N PHE A 356 7.45 26.56 14.17
CA PHE A 356 7.30 27.10 12.84
C PHE A 356 5.81 27.19 12.49
N PRO A 357 5.26 28.40 12.24
CA PRO A 357 3.87 28.52 11.82
C PRO A 357 3.72 27.88 10.43
N SER A 358 3.01 26.75 10.37
CA SER A 358 2.63 26.14 9.11
C SER A 358 1.64 27.06 8.37
N ALA A 359 1.82 27.24 7.06
CA ALA A 359 0.91 28.00 6.18
C ALA A 359 -0.55 27.47 6.18
N HIS A 360 -0.76 26.31 6.81
CA HIS A 360 -2.05 25.66 7.09
C HIS A 360 -3.00 26.47 8.00
N ASN A 361 -2.46 27.37 8.85
CA ASN A 361 -3.27 28.17 9.80
C ASN A 361 -4.16 29.25 9.15
N SER A 362 -4.24 29.31 7.81
CA SER A 362 -4.99 30.33 7.07
C SER A 362 -6.46 29.96 6.78
N SER A 363 -6.85 28.69 6.91
CA SER A 363 -8.25 28.29 6.68
C SER A 363 -9.11 28.58 7.91
N TRP A 364 -10.04 29.54 7.80
CA TRP A 364 -10.93 29.99 8.89
C TRP A 364 -11.68 28.84 9.60
N ILE A 365 -12.08 27.80 8.85
CA ILE A 365 -12.78 26.62 9.36
C ILE A 365 -11.86 25.80 10.30
N TYR A 366 -10.57 25.67 9.97
CA TYR A 366 -9.62 24.95 10.81
C TYR A 366 -9.37 25.70 12.12
N ARG A 367 -9.23 27.03 12.06
CA ARG A 367 -9.02 27.88 13.24
C ARG A 367 -10.22 27.91 14.20
N PHE A 368 -11.43 27.63 13.68
CA PHE A 368 -12.66 27.55 14.48
C PHE A 368 -12.78 26.23 15.25
N PHE A 369 -12.46 25.10 14.61
CA PHE A 369 -12.56 23.77 15.25
C PHE A 369 -11.29 23.33 16.01
N TYR A 370 -10.11 23.76 15.54
CA TYR A 370 -8.81 23.47 16.15
C TYR A 370 -8.28 24.73 16.87
N SER A 371 -8.77 24.94 18.09
CA SER A 371 -8.15 25.90 19.02
C SER A 371 -6.83 25.33 19.55
N PRO A 372 -5.79 26.16 19.84
CA PRO A 372 -4.51 25.68 20.38
C PRO A 372 -4.61 24.85 21.67
N THR A 373 -5.70 25.03 22.43
CA THR A 373 -5.99 24.19 23.61
C THR A 373 -6.52 22.81 23.21
N VAL A 374 -7.40 22.73 22.21
CA VAL A 374 -7.93 21.47 21.66
C VAL A 374 -6.80 20.67 21.01
N GLU A 375 -5.91 21.35 20.28
CA GLU A 375 -4.71 20.74 19.69
C GLU A 375 -3.78 20.17 20.77
N TRP A 376 -3.57 20.91 21.87
CA TRP A 376 -2.79 20.41 23.01
C TRP A 376 -3.41 19.15 23.63
N TYR A 377 -4.72 19.16 23.91
CA TYR A 377 -5.42 17.98 24.44
C TYR A 377 -5.32 16.78 23.50
N TRP A 378 -5.48 17.00 22.19
CA TRP A 378 -5.35 15.96 21.18
C TRP A 378 -3.93 15.37 21.15
N GLU A 379 -2.91 16.19 20.91
CA GLU A 379 -1.54 15.73 20.66
C GLU A 379 -0.81 15.25 21.92
N CYS A 380 -1.07 15.89 23.07
CA CYS A 380 -0.37 15.59 24.32
C CYS A 380 -1.05 14.50 25.15
N VAL A 381 -2.39 14.38 25.10
CA VAL A 381 -3.15 13.48 25.99
C VAL A 381 -3.90 12.39 25.22
N PHE A 382 -4.84 12.77 24.34
CA PHE A 382 -5.73 11.80 23.70
C PHE A 382 -5.02 10.89 22.71
N ARG A 383 -4.03 11.40 21.98
CA ARG A 383 -3.26 10.64 20.98
C ARG A 383 -2.63 9.39 21.59
N GLN A 384 -1.95 9.51 22.73
CA GLN A 384 -1.29 8.36 23.37
C GLN A 384 -2.31 7.26 23.73
N SER A 385 -3.41 7.65 24.38
CA SER A 385 -4.48 6.72 24.79
C SER A 385 -5.16 6.08 23.58
N PHE A 386 -5.45 6.85 22.53
CA PHE A 386 -6.04 6.36 21.29
C PHE A 386 -5.15 5.32 20.60
N TYR A 387 -3.86 5.61 20.41
CA TYR A 387 -2.92 4.67 19.79
C TYR A 387 -2.73 3.41 20.63
N ARG A 388 -2.73 3.49 21.97
CA ARG A 388 -2.70 2.32 22.85
C ARG A 388 -3.96 1.47 22.74
N LEU A 389 -5.13 2.07 22.79
CA LEU A 389 -6.40 1.36 22.65
C LEU A 389 -6.50 0.68 21.28
N LEU A 390 -6.11 1.38 20.23
CA LEU A 390 -6.06 0.83 18.87
C LEU A 390 -5.05 -0.31 18.77
N ALA A 391 -3.87 -0.20 19.38
CA ALA A 391 -2.87 -1.28 19.41
C ALA A 391 -3.39 -2.52 20.12
N VAL A 392 -4.10 -2.37 21.24
CA VAL A 392 -4.73 -3.49 21.96
C VAL A 392 -5.81 -4.13 21.11
N LEU A 393 -6.69 -3.35 20.47
CA LEU A 393 -7.72 -3.86 19.58
C LEU A 393 -7.12 -4.64 18.40
N LEU A 394 -6.08 -4.10 17.75
CA LEU A 394 -5.38 -4.76 16.66
C LEU A 394 -4.68 -6.04 17.13
N CYS A 395 -4.12 -6.05 18.35
CA CYS A 395 -3.51 -7.24 18.94
C CYS A 395 -4.56 -8.35 19.19
N LEU A 396 -5.74 -7.99 19.68
CA LEU A 396 -6.85 -8.93 19.84
C LEU A 396 -7.33 -9.48 18.50
N LEU A 397 -7.45 -8.65 17.46
CA LEU A 397 -7.79 -9.08 16.11
C LEU A 397 -6.70 -9.99 15.52
N SER A 398 -5.42 -9.66 15.71
CA SER A 398 -4.30 -10.52 15.31
C SER A 398 -4.37 -11.88 15.97
N ALA A 399 -4.58 -11.93 17.29
CA ALA A 399 -4.71 -13.18 18.04
C ALA A 399 -5.92 -13.99 17.55
N ALA A 400 -7.04 -13.32 17.24
CA ALA A 400 -8.23 -13.97 16.72
C ALA A 400 -8.01 -14.55 15.31
N VAL A 401 -7.26 -13.86 14.43
CA VAL A 401 -6.86 -14.39 13.13
C VAL A 401 -5.93 -15.58 13.30
N VAL A 402 -4.85 -15.46 14.08
CA VAL A 402 -3.92 -16.57 14.32
C VAL A 402 -4.65 -17.78 14.87
N TRP A 403 -5.52 -17.60 15.86
CA TRP A 403 -6.34 -18.68 16.41
C TRP A 403 -7.24 -19.31 15.33
N SER A 404 -7.92 -18.49 14.54
CA SER A 404 -8.85 -18.96 13.50
C SER A 404 -8.10 -19.68 12.36
N GLU A 405 -6.89 -19.26 12.01
CA GLU A 405 -6.01 -19.98 11.07
C GLU A 405 -5.60 -21.33 11.64
N CYS A 406 -5.24 -21.40 12.93
CA CYS A 406 -4.85 -22.64 13.59
C CYS A 406 -6.00 -23.63 13.78
N THR A 407 -7.24 -23.17 13.66
CA THR A 407 -8.43 -23.95 13.99
C THR A 407 -9.37 -24.14 12.82
N PHE A 408 -9.09 -23.56 11.64
CA PHE A 408 -10.02 -23.61 10.51
C PHE A 408 -10.30 -25.06 10.05
N PHE A 409 -9.35 -26.00 10.25
CA PHE A 409 -9.53 -27.41 9.88
C PHE A 409 -10.53 -28.16 10.77
N SER A 410 -10.84 -27.64 11.97
CA SER A 410 -11.78 -28.28 12.90
C SER A 410 -13.21 -27.80 12.59
N THR A 411 -13.98 -28.66 11.94
CA THR A 411 -15.39 -28.41 11.61
C THR A 411 -16.35 -28.81 12.72
N HIS A 412 -15.96 -29.78 13.56
CA HIS A 412 -16.77 -30.30 14.65
C HIS A 412 -15.89 -30.56 15.89
N PRO A 413 -15.89 -29.67 16.91
CA PRO A 413 -16.62 -28.40 17.03
C PRO A 413 -16.04 -27.28 16.15
N VAL A 414 -16.86 -26.27 15.82
CA VAL A 414 -16.39 -25.06 15.11
C VAL A 414 -15.54 -24.22 16.07
N LEU A 415 -14.23 -24.20 15.86
CA LEU A 415 -13.26 -23.52 16.74
C LEU A 415 -12.79 -22.15 16.23
N SER A 416 -12.93 -21.87 14.93
CA SER A 416 -12.61 -20.55 14.36
C SER A 416 -13.55 -19.47 14.92
N LEU A 417 -12.98 -18.41 15.49
CA LEU A 417 -13.75 -17.35 16.14
C LEU A 417 -14.66 -16.62 15.14
N PHE A 418 -14.16 -16.35 13.94
CA PHE A 418 -14.94 -15.68 12.90
C PHE A 418 -16.09 -16.58 12.40
N ALA A 419 -15.85 -17.88 12.25
CA ALA A 419 -16.92 -18.83 11.91
C ALA A 419 -17.98 -18.91 13.01
N VAL A 420 -17.59 -18.91 14.28
CA VAL A 420 -18.53 -18.89 15.42
C VAL A 420 -19.40 -17.62 15.41
N PHE A 421 -18.80 -16.44 15.18
CA PHE A 421 -19.56 -15.19 15.10
C PHE A 421 -20.55 -15.18 13.94
N VAL A 422 -20.13 -15.61 12.74
CA VAL A 422 -21.00 -15.69 11.56
C VAL A 422 -22.13 -16.70 11.77
N GLN A 423 -21.85 -17.91 12.26
CA GLN A 423 -22.87 -18.93 12.52
C GLN A 423 -23.86 -18.50 13.62
N LYS A 424 -23.40 -17.77 14.64
CA LYS A 424 -24.28 -17.22 15.67
C LYS A 424 -25.19 -16.14 15.10
N ALA A 425 -24.64 -15.25 14.27
CA ALA A 425 -25.41 -14.20 13.60
C ALA A 425 -26.40 -14.78 12.56
N GLU A 426 -26.01 -15.85 11.86
CA GLU A 426 -26.85 -16.64 10.95
C GLU A 426 -28.06 -17.23 11.71
N LYS A 427 -27.84 -17.86 12.87
CA LYS A 427 -28.93 -18.38 13.73
C LYS A 427 -29.89 -17.29 14.19
N GLN A 428 -29.38 -16.09 14.45
CA GLN A 428 -30.18 -14.92 14.85
C GLN A 428 -30.76 -14.15 13.66
N ARG A 429 -30.41 -14.53 12.41
CA ARG A 429 -30.80 -13.84 11.17
C ARG A 429 -30.45 -12.37 11.12
N ASN A 430 -29.37 -11.99 11.80
CA ASN A 430 -28.88 -10.63 11.78
C ASN A 430 -27.86 -10.45 10.67
N TYR A 431 -28.35 -10.19 9.44
CA TYR A 431 -27.51 -10.00 8.26
C TYR A 431 -26.57 -8.80 8.39
N ILE A 432 -26.97 -7.73 9.09
CA ILE A 432 -26.11 -6.57 9.35
C ILE A 432 -24.91 -6.96 10.21
N CYS A 433 -25.13 -7.77 11.25
CA CYS A 433 -24.04 -8.28 12.08
C CYS A 433 -23.08 -9.16 11.27
N ILE A 434 -23.59 -10.03 10.39
CA ILE A 434 -22.77 -10.83 9.46
C ILE A 434 -21.91 -9.90 8.60
N GLU A 435 -22.51 -8.90 7.97
CA GLU A 435 -21.80 -7.95 7.11
C GLU A 435 -20.73 -7.18 7.87
N MET A 436 -21.02 -6.69 9.08
CA MET A 436 -20.06 -5.95 9.90
C MET A 436 -18.89 -6.81 10.35
N VAL A 437 -19.14 -8.05 10.79
CA VAL A 437 -18.08 -9.00 11.16
C VAL A 437 -17.22 -9.31 9.94
N CYS A 438 -17.83 -9.66 8.81
CA CYS A 438 -17.12 -9.94 7.57
C CYS A 438 -16.29 -8.74 7.09
N PHE A 439 -16.85 -7.54 7.14
CA PHE A 439 -16.20 -6.28 6.77
C PHE A 439 -14.98 -5.99 7.65
N ILE A 440 -15.12 -6.08 8.98
CA ILE A 440 -14.01 -5.84 9.91
C ILE A 440 -12.89 -6.87 9.69
N SER A 441 -13.24 -8.15 9.51
CA SER A 441 -12.28 -9.22 9.28
C SER A 441 -11.51 -9.04 7.96
N ILE A 442 -12.20 -8.86 6.83
CA ILE A 442 -11.53 -8.71 5.52
C ILE A 442 -10.69 -7.43 5.49
N LEU A 443 -11.18 -6.34 6.09
CA LEU A 443 -10.46 -5.08 6.17
C LEU A 443 -9.18 -5.22 6.99
N PHE A 444 -9.24 -5.91 8.12
CA PHE A 444 -8.07 -6.19 8.94
C PHE A 444 -7.03 -7.03 8.20
N LEU A 445 -7.45 -8.09 7.50
CA LEU A 445 -6.55 -8.90 6.67
C LEU A 445 -5.89 -8.07 5.56
N CYS A 446 -6.66 -7.21 4.87
CA CYS A 446 -6.13 -6.26 3.89
C CYS A 446 -5.13 -5.28 4.51
N VAL A 447 -5.41 -4.74 5.71
CA VAL A 447 -4.49 -3.86 6.45
C VAL A 447 -3.17 -4.58 6.73
N CYS A 448 -3.21 -5.81 7.26
CA CYS A 448 -2.01 -6.59 7.56
C CYS A 448 -1.19 -6.87 6.29
N VAL A 449 -1.82 -7.36 5.22
CA VAL A 449 -1.12 -7.79 4.01
C VAL A 449 -0.54 -6.60 3.25
N TYR A 450 -1.37 -5.61 2.91
CA TYR A 450 -0.92 -4.50 2.06
C TYR A 450 -0.03 -3.50 2.82
N SER A 451 -0.18 -3.33 4.15
CA SER A 451 0.79 -2.51 4.91
C SER A 451 2.17 -3.15 4.96
N THR A 452 2.21 -4.49 5.03
CA THR A 452 3.45 -5.26 5.10
C THR A 452 4.24 -5.18 3.79
N VAL A 453 3.54 -5.17 2.65
CA VAL A 453 4.15 -5.01 1.31
C VAL A 453 5.10 -3.82 1.25
N PHE A 454 4.71 -2.66 1.80
CA PHE A 454 5.54 -1.45 1.76
C PHE A 454 6.53 -1.33 2.91
N ARG A 455 6.47 -2.24 3.90
CA ARG A 455 7.40 -2.28 5.04
C ARG A 455 8.57 -3.24 4.82
N ILE A 456 8.36 -4.34 4.10
CA ILE A 456 9.39 -5.35 3.88
C ILE A 456 10.48 -4.82 2.93
N ARG A 457 11.73 -4.81 3.41
CA ARG A 457 12.92 -4.33 2.66
C ARG A 457 13.25 -5.13 1.40
N VAL A 458 12.76 -6.37 1.24
CA VAL A 458 12.89 -7.12 -0.04
C VAL A 458 12.20 -6.37 -1.19
N PHE A 459 11.17 -5.57 -0.87
CA PHE A 459 10.48 -4.69 -1.81
C PHE A 459 11.01 -3.25 -1.80
N ASN A 460 12.19 -2.94 -1.23
CA ASN A 460 12.73 -1.57 -1.12
C ASN A 460 12.91 -0.83 -2.46
N TYR A 461 12.84 -1.53 -3.59
CA TYR A 461 12.80 -0.92 -4.92
C TYR A 461 11.47 -0.19 -5.21
N CYS A 462 10.45 -0.38 -4.36
CA CYS A 462 9.08 0.10 -4.55
C CYS A 462 8.51 0.69 -3.25
N TYR A 463 8.55 2.01 -3.12
CA TYR A 463 7.91 2.73 -2.01
C TYR A 463 6.98 3.82 -2.54
N LEU A 464 5.85 4.02 -1.86
CA LEU A 464 4.85 5.03 -2.21
C LEU A 464 5.24 6.35 -1.51
N VAL A 465 5.73 7.32 -2.27
CA VAL A 465 6.08 8.65 -1.75
C VAL A 465 4.90 9.59 -1.94
N PRO A 466 4.39 10.24 -0.87
CA PRO A 466 3.36 11.26 -1.02
C PRO A 466 3.87 12.48 -1.79
N HIS A 467 2.99 13.42 -2.11
CA HIS A 467 3.31 14.65 -2.86
C HIS A 467 3.73 14.41 -4.32
N HIS A 468 3.08 13.45 -4.98
CA HIS A 468 3.26 13.15 -6.41
C HIS A 468 4.69 12.71 -6.80
N GLN A 469 5.49 12.24 -5.84
CA GLN A 469 6.88 11.80 -6.09
C GLN A 469 7.03 10.29 -6.30
N THR A 470 5.93 9.52 -6.27
CA THR A 470 5.99 8.08 -6.54
C THR A 470 6.35 7.84 -8.01
N ASP A 471 7.33 6.98 -8.25
CA ASP A 471 7.69 6.58 -9.61
C ASP A 471 6.59 5.74 -10.29
N ALA A 472 6.50 5.84 -11.61
CA ALA A 472 5.60 5.02 -12.43
C ALA A 472 5.82 3.52 -12.17
N TYR A 473 7.08 3.10 -11.98
CA TYR A 473 7.41 1.71 -11.67
C TYR A 473 6.82 1.25 -10.32
N SER A 474 7.09 2.00 -9.25
CA SER A 474 6.62 1.67 -7.90
C SER A 474 5.09 1.69 -7.81
N LEU A 475 4.46 2.64 -8.52
CA LEU A 475 3.01 2.76 -8.61
C LEU A 475 2.40 1.52 -9.28
N GLN A 476 2.92 1.11 -10.44
CA GLN A 476 2.46 -0.09 -11.15
C GLN A 476 2.76 -1.38 -10.38
N PHE A 477 3.90 -1.43 -9.69
CA PHE A 477 4.25 -2.55 -8.84
C PHE A 477 3.24 -2.73 -7.71
N SER A 478 2.84 -1.65 -7.05
CA SER A 478 1.79 -1.72 -6.03
C SER A 478 0.48 -2.26 -6.60
N GLY A 479 0.06 -1.78 -7.78
CA GLY A 479 -1.14 -2.26 -8.46
C GLY A 479 -1.09 -3.73 -8.84
N MET A 480 0.06 -4.17 -9.37
CA MET A 480 0.30 -5.57 -9.76
C MET A 480 0.24 -6.50 -8.55
N LEU A 481 0.84 -6.06 -7.44
CA LEU A 481 0.88 -6.85 -6.22
C LEU A 481 -0.49 -6.91 -5.53
N PHE A 482 -1.24 -5.81 -5.51
CA PHE A 482 -2.61 -5.82 -5.00
C PHE A 482 -3.50 -6.77 -5.80
N CYS A 483 -3.52 -6.66 -7.15
CA CYS A 483 -4.30 -7.57 -7.99
C CYS A 483 -3.91 -9.04 -7.84
N ARG A 484 -2.62 -9.32 -7.56
CA ARG A 484 -2.11 -10.68 -7.34
C ARG A 484 -2.51 -11.27 -5.99
N LEU A 485 -2.49 -10.47 -4.93
CA LEU A 485 -2.77 -10.91 -3.55
C LEU A 485 -4.26 -10.94 -3.21
N THR A 486 -5.05 -10.15 -3.93
CA THR A 486 -6.50 -10.06 -3.75
C THR A 486 -7.17 -11.44 -3.84
N PRO A 487 -6.94 -12.25 -4.89
CA PRO A 487 -7.61 -13.53 -5.00
C PRO A 487 -7.37 -14.49 -3.81
N PRO A 488 -6.11 -14.79 -3.42
CA PRO A 488 -5.84 -15.68 -2.29
C PRO A 488 -6.28 -15.07 -0.95
N LEU A 489 -6.28 -13.74 -0.79
CA LEU A 489 -6.77 -13.08 0.42
C LEU A 489 -8.26 -13.34 0.64
N CYS A 490 -9.09 -13.23 -0.41
CA CYS A 490 -10.52 -13.58 -0.30
C CYS A 490 -10.74 -15.05 0.02
N LEU A 491 -9.98 -15.96 -0.61
CA LEU A 491 -10.10 -17.40 -0.32
C LEU A 491 -9.71 -17.72 1.12
N ASN A 492 -8.63 -17.12 1.61
CA ASN A 492 -8.21 -17.24 3.00
C ASN A 492 -9.31 -16.75 3.96
N PHE A 493 -9.89 -15.57 3.70
CA PHE A 493 -11.01 -15.06 4.48
C PHE A 493 -12.24 -15.98 4.46
N LEU A 494 -12.66 -16.47 3.28
CA LEU A 494 -13.79 -17.39 3.15
C LEU A 494 -13.55 -18.73 3.87
N GLY A 495 -12.29 -19.18 3.91
CA GLY A 495 -11.87 -20.32 4.71
C GLY A 495 -12.02 -20.07 6.21
N LEU A 496 -11.60 -18.90 6.70
CA LEU A 496 -11.71 -18.53 8.12
C LEU A 496 -13.15 -18.52 8.65
N ILE A 497 -14.13 -18.12 7.82
CA ILE A 497 -15.55 -18.08 8.20
C ILE A 497 -16.32 -19.38 7.89
N HIS A 498 -15.64 -20.44 7.43
CA HIS A 498 -16.25 -21.71 7.03
C HIS A 498 -17.35 -21.58 5.96
N MET A 499 -17.18 -20.61 5.04
CA MET A 499 -18.03 -20.47 3.84
C MET A 499 -17.44 -21.18 2.62
N ASP A 500 -16.18 -21.62 2.69
CA ASP A 500 -15.63 -22.54 1.69
C ASP A 500 -16.10 -23.98 1.95
N SER A 501 -16.88 -24.50 1.01
CA SER A 501 -17.34 -25.90 1.01
C SER A 501 -16.20 -26.92 1.08
N ALA A 502 -14.98 -26.56 0.65
CA ALA A 502 -13.83 -27.45 0.74
C ALA A 502 -13.43 -27.78 2.19
N ILE A 503 -13.66 -26.83 3.10
CA ILE A 503 -13.27 -26.95 4.51
C ILE A 503 -14.46 -27.40 5.36
N SER A 504 -15.65 -26.87 5.11
CA SER A 504 -16.79 -27.09 6.01
C SER A 504 -17.40 -28.50 5.93
N HIS A 505 -17.11 -29.29 4.89
CA HIS A 505 -17.74 -30.61 4.61
C HIS A 505 -19.28 -30.65 4.70
N GLN A 506 -19.95 -29.49 4.72
CA GLN A 506 -21.39 -29.32 4.76
C GLN A 506 -21.90 -28.94 3.37
N ASP A 507 -23.11 -29.40 3.02
CA ASP A 507 -23.82 -29.07 1.78
C ASP A 507 -24.32 -27.61 1.80
N ARG A 508 -23.36 -26.67 1.78
CA ARG A 508 -23.61 -25.23 1.71
C ARG A 508 -23.40 -24.73 0.28
N ILE A 509 -24.28 -23.83 -0.16
CA ILE A 509 -24.11 -23.07 -1.40
C ILE A 509 -22.78 -22.32 -1.31
N GLN A 510 -21.95 -22.47 -2.34
CA GLN A 510 -20.71 -21.71 -2.44
C GLN A 510 -21.02 -20.25 -2.79
N THR A 511 -20.20 -19.33 -2.27
CA THR A 511 -20.30 -17.93 -2.66
C THR A 511 -20.09 -17.75 -4.17
N SER A 512 -20.66 -16.67 -4.72
CA SER A 512 -20.50 -16.33 -6.14
C SER A 512 -19.01 -16.17 -6.46
N TYR A 513 -18.23 -15.61 -5.52
CA TYR A 513 -16.78 -15.52 -5.61
C TYR A 513 -16.08 -16.87 -5.82
N THR A 514 -16.33 -17.83 -4.92
CA THR A 514 -15.70 -19.16 -4.98
C THR A 514 -16.00 -19.89 -6.29
N SER A 515 -17.19 -19.68 -6.85
CA SER A 515 -17.59 -20.29 -8.13
C SER A 515 -16.71 -19.87 -9.32
N ILE A 516 -16.23 -18.62 -9.33
CA ILE A 516 -15.42 -18.07 -10.42
C ILE A 516 -13.93 -18.34 -10.20
N MET A 517 -13.47 -18.20 -8.96
CA MET A 517 -12.06 -18.35 -8.64
C MET A 517 -11.60 -19.83 -8.61
N GLY A 518 -12.57 -20.75 -8.49
CA GLY A 518 -12.33 -22.17 -8.31
C GLY A 518 -12.06 -22.50 -6.85
N SER A 519 -12.74 -23.52 -6.34
CA SER A 519 -12.40 -24.12 -5.05
C SER A 519 -11.07 -24.87 -5.18
N MET A 520 -10.20 -24.81 -4.17
CA MET A 520 -8.92 -25.55 -4.11
C MET A 520 -9.07 -27.09 -4.28
N ARG A 521 -10.31 -27.62 -4.29
CA ARG A 521 -10.68 -29.03 -4.46
C ARG A 521 -10.09 -29.77 -5.66
N VAL A 522 -9.61 -29.09 -6.71
CA VAL A 522 -9.30 -29.79 -7.98
C VAL A 522 -7.91 -30.47 -8.01
N LEU A 523 -7.06 -30.19 -7.01
CA LEU A 523 -5.88 -31.01 -6.70
C LEU A 523 -5.96 -31.41 -5.22
N SER A 524 -6.77 -32.40 -4.90
CA SER A 524 -6.90 -32.98 -3.54
C SER A 524 -5.54 -33.24 -2.88
N PHE A 525 -4.55 -33.69 -3.67
CA PHE A 525 -3.17 -33.88 -3.21
C PHE A 525 -2.48 -32.59 -2.68
N LEU A 526 -2.72 -31.44 -3.30
CA LEU A 526 -2.19 -30.16 -2.83
C LEU A 526 -3.02 -29.62 -1.66
N SER A 527 -4.34 -29.79 -1.73
CA SER A 527 -5.31 -29.30 -0.75
C SER A 527 -5.07 -29.90 0.64
N ASP A 528 -4.87 -31.22 0.73
CA ASP A 528 -4.73 -31.92 2.01
C ASP A 528 -3.45 -31.52 2.75
N GLY A 529 -2.32 -31.41 2.03
CA GLY A 529 -1.07 -30.91 2.61
C GLY A 529 -1.16 -29.43 2.95
N PHE A 530 -1.76 -28.62 2.08
CA PHE A 530 -1.90 -27.19 2.29
C PHE A 530 -2.67 -26.87 3.57
N TYR A 531 -3.75 -27.59 3.88
CA TYR A 531 -4.54 -27.34 5.10
C TYR A 531 -3.78 -27.62 6.40
N ILE A 532 -2.82 -28.53 6.36
CA ILE A 532 -1.97 -28.87 7.52
C ILE A 532 -0.81 -27.87 7.63
N TYR A 533 -0.09 -27.61 6.53
CA TYR A 533 1.13 -26.80 6.57
C TYR A 533 0.88 -25.29 6.62
N TYR A 534 -0.23 -24.80 6.08
CA TYR A 534 -0.51 -23.37 6.01
C TYR A 534 -0.62 -22.71 7.40
N PRO A 535 -1.43 -23.23 8.36
CA PRO A 535 -1.47 -22.67 9.71
C PRO A 535 -0.15 -22.75 10.45
N MET A 536 0.58 -23.87 10.31
CA MET A 536 1.88 -24.06 10.93
C MET A 536 2.90 -23.03 10.44
N LEU A 537 2.88 -22.72 9.14
CA LEU A 537 3.77 -21.72 8.56
C LEU A 537 3.41 -20.31 9.04
N VAL A 538 2.12 -19.96 9.11
CA VAL A 538 1.67 -18.66 9.66
C VAL A 538 2.10 -18.50 11.12
N LEU A 539 1.89 -19.53 11.96
CA LEU A 539 2.33 -19.54 13.36
C LEU A 539 3.85 -19.38 13.48
N LEU A 540 4.60 -20.17 12.71
CA LEU A 540 6.06 -20.13 12.70
C LEU A 540 6.56 -18.73 12.34
N LEU A 541 5.98 -18.09 11.33
CA LEU A 541 6.34 -16.74 10.91
C LEU A 541 5.94 -15.68 11.95
N CYS A 542 4.79 -15.83 12.60
CA CYS A 542 4.41 -14.94 13.71
C CYS A 542 5.43 -15.04 14.85
N PHE A 543 5.80 -16.27 15.25
CA PHE A 543 6.81 -16.49 16.28
C PHE A 543 8.18 -15.92 15.86
N ALA A 544 8.62 -16.21 14.64
CA ALA A 544 9.88 -15.71 14.10
C ALA A 544 9.92 -14.17 14.04
N THR A 545 8.81 -13.53 13.68
CA THR A 545 8.70 -12.07 13.65
C THR A 545 8.69 -11.49 15.06
N TYR A 546 7.94 -12.09 15.99
CA TYR A 546 7.84 -11.64 17.38
C TYR A 546 9.21 -11.61 18.08
N TYR A 547 9.98 -12.69 17.94
CA TYR A 547 11.33 -12.80 18.49
C TYR A 547 12.42 -12.17 17.61
N SER A 548 12.05 -11.51 16.50
CA SER A 548 13.00 -10.93 15.54
C SER A 548 14.06 -11.92 15.05
N LEU A 549 13.71 -13.21 14.92
CA LEU A 549 14.66 -14.26 14.51
C LEU A 549 15.26 -13.97 13.13
N GLY A 550 14.49 -13.38 12.22
CA GLY A 550 14.96 -13.03 10.87
C GLY A 550 16.14 -12.05 10.88
N SER A 551 16.06 -10.96 11.66
CA SER A 551 17.16 -9.99 11.77
C SER A 551 18.37 -10.58 12.48
N ARG A 552 18.15 -11.41 13.50
CA ARG A 552 19.22 -12.11 14.24
C ARG A 552 19.97 -13.10 13.35
N CYS A 553 19.27 -13.90 12.55
CA CYS A 553 19.88 -14.82 11.59
C CYS A 553 20.66 -14.06 10.50
N LEU A 554 20.12 -12.97 9.98
CA LEU A 554 20.82 -12.14 8.98
C LEU A 554 22.07 -11.48 9.56
N ASN A 555 22.05 -11.10 10.85
CA ASN A 555 23.22 -10.60 11.56
C ASN A 555 24.30 -11.68 11.70
N LEU A 556 23.92 -12.92 12.03
CA LEU A 556 24.84 -14.07 12.06
C LEU A 556 25.47 -14.37 10.70
N LEU A 557 24.74 -14.09 9.61
CA LEU A 557 25.23 -14.23 8.23
C LEU A 557 26.03 -13.02 7.73
N GLY A 558 26.31 -12.03 8.59
CA GLY A 558 27.14 -10.87 8.27
C GLY A 558 26.43 -9.73 7.51
N PHE A 559 25.11 -9.79 7.36
CA PHE A 559 24.36 -8.73 6.69
C PHE A 559 23.87 -7.65 7.68
N HIS A 560 24.79 -6.81 8.17
CA HIS A 560 24.47 -5.71 9.10
C HIS A 560 23.50 -4.66 8.52
N GLN A 561 23.34 -4.60 7.19
CA GLN A 561 22.38 -3.70 6.52
C GLN A 561 20.89 -4.04 6.84
N TYR A 562 20.61 -5.19 7.46
CA TYR A 562 19.26 -5.63 7.84
C TYR A 562 18.93 -5.46 9.33
N ILE A 563 19.68 -4.63 10.08
CA ILE A 563 19.29 -4.21 11.43
C ILE A 563 17.83 -3.72 11.41
N SER A 564 17.00 -4.41 12.19
CA SER A 564 15.59 -4.08 12.41
C SER A 564 15.51 -2.68 13.00
N ASP A 565 14.52 -1.88 12.61
CA ASP A 565 14.39 -0.49 13.06
C ASP A 565 14.07 -0.35 14.57
N ASP A 566 14.11 -1.44 15.34
CA ASP A 566 13.86 -1.49 16.78
C ASP A 566 15.15 -1.41 17.62
N ASP A 567 16.34 -1.72 17.04
CA ASP A 567 17.64 -1.59 17.72
C ASP A 567 18.31 -0.28 17.27
N PHE A 568 17.90 0.84 17.86
CA PHE A 568 18.56 2.12 17.61
C PHE A 568 19.98 2.08 18.16
N THR A 569 20.98 2.34 17.32
CA THR A 569 22.30 2.66 17.84
C THR A 569 22.24 4.07 18.43
N SER A 570 22.63 4.22 19.69
CA SER A 570 22.66 5.51 20.40
C SER A 570 23.37 6.60 19.58
N ASP A 571 24.41 6.19 18.87
CA ASP A 571 25.27 7.08 18.10
C ASP A 571 24.52 7.69 16.91
N LEU A 572 23.73 6.88 16.17
CA LEU A 572 22.94 7.37 15.03
C LEU A 572 21.76 8.25 15.50
N VAL A 573 21.22 7.98 16.69
CA VAL A 573 20.17 8.81 17.29
C VAL A 573 20.72 10.18 17.67
N GLU A 574 21.91 10.23 18.31
CA GLU A 574 22.52 11.50 18.71
C GLU A 574 22.98 12.32 17.50
N GLU A 575 23.54 11.67 16.47
CA GLU A 575 23.83 12.31 15.19
C GLU A 575 22.57 12.95 14.57
N GLY A 576 21.46 12.21 14.55
CA GLY A 576 20.19 12.69 14.02
C GLY A 576 19.63 13.89 14.78
N ARG A 577 19.75 13.87 16.12
CA ARG A 577 19.38 15.00 16.99
C ARG A 577 20.18 16.26 16.63
N GLU A 578 21.48 16.12 16.41
CA GLU A 578 22.35 17.23 16.06
C GLU A 578 22.04 17.78 14.65
N LEU A 579 21.77 16.91 13.67
CA LEU A 579 21.33 17.32 12.34
C LEU A 579 20.05 18.17 12.39
N ILE A 580 19.06 17.76 13.19
CA ILE A 580 17.81 18.51 13.35
C ILE A 580 18.04 19.86 14.03
N ARG A 581 18.94 19.94 15.02
CA ARG A 581 19.30 21.22 15.63
C ARG A 581 19.86 22.19 14.60
N ARG A 582 20.76 21.73 13.72
CA ARG A 582 21.34 22.53 12.64
C ARG A 582 20.28 23.02 11.66
N GLU A 583 19.43 22.11 11.18
CA GLU A 583 18.35 22.42 10.25
C GLU A 583 17.30 23.37 10.84
N ARG A 584 17.00 23.25 12.14
CA ARG A 584 16.11 24.18 12.82
C ARG A 584 16.67 25.59 12.82
N VAL A 585 17.97 25.75 13.13
CA VAL A 585 18.64 27.06 13.10
C VAL A 585 18.56 27.64 11.68
N LEU A 586 18.87 26.85 10.65
CA LEU A 586 18.79 27.27 9.25
C LEU A 586 17.37 27.73 8.87
N CYS A 587 16.34 26.97 9.26
CA CYS A 587 14.95 27.34 9.01
C CYS A 587 14.53 28.63 9.73
N SER A 588 14.97 28.81 10.98
CA SER A 588 14.68 30.05 11.74
C SER A 588 15.34 31.28 11.12
N LEU A 589 16.58 31.16 10.68
CA LEU A 589 17.30 32.21 9.96
C LEU A 589 16.60 32.56 8.65
N PHE A 590 16.15 31.55 7.91
CA PHE A 590 15.43 31.73 6.66
C PHE A 590 14.09 32.45 6.86
N GLN A 591 13.35 32.13 7.92
CA GLN A 591 12.12 32.85 8.26
C GLN A 591 12.40 34.31 8.64
N ALA A 592 13.39 34.56 9.49
CA ALA A 592 13.78 35.92 9.86
C ALA A 592 14.24 36.73 8.64
N TRP A 593 14.97 36.11 7.70
CA TRP A 593 15.34 36.73 6.43
C TRP A 593 14.10 37.04 5.59
N ARG A 594 13.17 36.08 5.44
CA ARG A 594 11.92 36.29 4.71
C ARG A 594 11.06 37.40 5.32
N GLU A 595 10.99 37.52 6.63
CA GLU A 595 10.24 38.60 7.28
C GLU A 595 10.91 39.97 7.04
N ARG A 596 12.23 40.05 7.13
CA ARG A 596 12.98 41.29 6.87
C ARG A 596 12.90 41.76 5.42
N TYR A 597 13.04 40.85 4.46
CA TYR A 597 13.17 41.19 3.04
C TYR A 597 11.90 40.93 2.22
N GLY A 598 11.01 40.04 2.66
CA GLY A 598 9.75 39.74 1.99
C GLY A 598 8.71 40.86 2.10
N LEU A 599 8.70 41.60 3.22
CA LEU A 599 7.91 42.83 3.37
C LEU A 599 8.40 43.93 2.39
N GLN A 600 9.70 43.94 2.10
CA GLN A 600 10.33 44.94 1.23
C GLN A 600 9.99 44.73 -0.26
N ALA A 601 9.58 43.52 -0.67
CA ALA A 601 9.09 43.24 -2.02
C ALA A 601 7.65 43.77 -2.25
N ASP A 602 6.84 43.88 -1.20
CA ASP A 602 5.46 44.39 -1.28
C ASP A 602 5.41 45.92 -1.12
N THR A 603 6.35 46.51 -0.36
CA THR A 603 6.50 47.97 -0.23
C THR A 603 7.49 48.60 -1.21
N GLY A 604 8.27 47.79 -1.93
CA GLY A 604 9.41 48.22 -2.77
C GLY A 604 9.08 48.64 -4.20
N ARG A 605 7.82 49.00 -4.51
CA ARG A 605 7.51 49.65 -5.80
C ARG A 605 7.80 51.15 -5.79
N THR A 606 8.27 51.70 -4.69
CA THR A 606 8.80 53.07 -4.62
C THR A 606 10.03 53.11 -3.72
N ARG A 607 11.16 53.44 -4.37
CA ARG A 607 12.40 54.04 -3.82
C ARG A 607 13.64 53.14 -3.94
N SER A 608 14.39 53.44 -4.99
CA SER A 608 15.81 53.17 -5.13
C SER A 608 16.58 53.96 -4.08
N ASP A 609 17.48 53.31 -3.34
CA ASP A 609 18.80 53.88 -3.07
C ASP A 609 19.79 52.81 -2.61
N TYR A 610 21.04 52.98 -3.04
CA TYR A 610 22.19 52.10 -2.77
C TYR A 610 22.71 52.27 -1.35
N THR A 611 23.26 51.18 -0.78
CA THR A 611 24.48 51.26 0.07
C THR A 611 25.10 49.87 0.23
N GLU A 612 26.35 49.74 -0.20
CA GLU A 612 27.23 48.60 0.07
C GLU A 612 27.75 48.65 1.51
N LEU A 613 27.77 47.49 2.21
CA LEU A 613 28.80 47.19 3.21
C LEU A 613 28.82 45.71 3.67
N LYS A 614 29.99 45.11 3.42
CA LYS A 614 30.80 44.17 4.24
C LYS A 614 30.69 42.64 4.04
N ASP A 615 31.83 42.12 3.57
CA ASP A 615 32.18 40.81 3.00
C ASP A 615 32.21 39.55 3.90
N ASN A 616 31.71 39.58 5.15
CA ASN A 616 31.66 38.35 5.97
C ASN A 616 30.28 37.68 6.01
N GLN A 617 29.25 38.30 5.43
CA GLN A 617 27.92 37.71 5.27
C GLN A 617 27.75 36.99 3.93
N SER A 618 28.67 37.13 2.98
CA SER A 618 28.50 36.64 1.61
C SER A 618 28.37 35.13 1.54
N SER A 619 29.17 34.36 2.29
CA SER A 619 29.10 32.89 2.29
C SER A 619 27.76 32.36 2.81
N LEU A 620 27.31 32.85 3.96
CA LEU A 620 26.04 32.48 4.58
C LEU A 620 24.85 32.97 3.74
N VAL A 621 24.93 34.18 3.17
CA VAL A 621 23.88 34.73 2.30
C VAL A 621 23.78 33.93 1.00
N THR A 622 24.90 33.47 0.43
CA THR A 622 24.89 32.63 -0.78
C THR A 622 24.29 31.25 -0.50
N GLU A 623 24.55 30.68 0.68
CA GLU A 623 23.96 29.41 1.14
C GLU A 623 22.44 29.55 1.42
N ILE A 624 22.04 30.67 2.03
CA ILE A 624 20.63 31.04 2.27
C ILE A 624 19.88 31.34 0.95
N GLU A 625 20.53 31.98 -0.02
CA GLU A 625 19.95 32.31 -1.33
C GLU A 625 19.80 31.04 -2.20
N LYS A 626 20.78 30.13 -2.18
CA LYS A 626 20.68 28.79 -2.80
C LYS A 626 19.55 27.96 -2.16
N SER A 627 19.48 27.89 -0.82
CA SER A 627 18.39 27.19 -0.10
C SER A 627 17.01 27.86 -0.35
N GLY A 628 16.99 29.18 -0.53
CA GLY A 628 15.80 29.97 -0.79
C GLY A 628 15.18 29.72 -2.17
N LYS A 629 15.97 29.66 -3.24
CA LYS A 629 15.46 29.33 -4.58
C LYS A 629 14.85 27.93 -4.63
N GLU A 630 15.42 26.97 -3.91
CA GLU A 630 14.94 25.59 -3.88
C GLU A 630 13.65 25.41 -3.06
N LYS A 631 13.49 26.16 -1.96
CA LYS A 631 12.32 26.07 -1.06
C LYS A 631 11.09 26.81 -1.61
N THR A 632 11.27 27.86 -2.42
CA THR A 632 10.18 28.74 -2.90
C THR A 632 9.35 28.12 -4.03
N GLY A 633 9.89 27.16 -4.78
CA GLY A 633 9.14 26.41 -5.81
C GLY A 633 8.25 25.28 -5.28
N LYS A 634 8.42 24.88 -4.01
CA LYS A 634 7.83 23.65 -3.43
C LYS A 634 6.72 23.91 -2.39
N THR A 635 6.27 25.16 -2.18
CA THR A 635 5.52 25.56 -0.96
C THR A 635 3.99 25.62 -1.08
N THR A 636 3.40 25.60 -2.27
CA THR A 636 1.95 25.87 -2.45
C THR A 636 1.01 24.67 -2.35
N LEU A 637 1.52 23.42 -2.31
CA LEU A 637 0.68 22.21 -2.33
C LEU A 637 0.62 21.41 -1.00
N ARG A 638 1.24 21.90 0.09
CA ARG A 638 1.48 21.12 1.32
C ARG A 638 0.34 21.16 2.36
N ALA A 639 -0.76 21.86 2.07
CA ALA A 639 -1.66 22.36 3.11
C ALA A 639 -2.89 21.48 3.48
N ILE A 640 -3.05 20.26 2.96
CA ILE A 640 -4.18 19.36 3.34
C ILE A 640 -3.67 18.04 3.97
N GLU A 641 -2.36 17.81 4.04
CA GLU A 641 -1.81 16.47 4.21
C GLU A 641 -1.32 16.11 5.63
N THR A 642 -1.19 17.03 6.59
CA THR A 642 -0.39 16.78 7.81
C THR A 642 -1.09 15.93 8.90
N ILE A 643 -2.40 16.08 9.13
CA ILE A 643 -3.17 15.13 9.98
C ILE A 643 -3.31 13.77 9.27
N SER A 644 -3.35 13.83 7.94
CA SER A 644 -3.39 12.65 7.09
C SER A 644 -2.06 11.88 7.21
N ASN A 645 -0.89 12.54 7.13
CA ASN A 645 0.47 11.98 7.07
C ASN A 645 0.78 10.90 8.14
N ARG A 646 0.10 10.94 9.30
CA ARG A 646 0.33 10.03 10.44
C ARG A 646 -0.46 8.70 10.41
N LEU A 647 -1.49 8.55 9.57
CA LEU A 647 -2.17 7.25 9.38
C LEU A 647 -1.62 6.53 8.14
N CYS A 648 -1.41 5.22 8.25
CA CYS A 648 -1.10 4.35 7.11
C CYS A 648 -2.12 4.57 5.99
N PHE A 649 -1.70 4.43 4.73
CA PHE A 649 -2.54 4.40 3.53
C PHE A 649 -3.90 3.70 3.75
N ILE A 650 -3.88 2.56 4.45
CA ILE A 650 -5.04 1.71 4.70
C ILE A 650 -5.81 2.12 5.97
N LEU A 651 -5.18 2.78 6.93
CA LEU A 651 -5.89 3.33 8.08
C LEU A 651 -6.54 4.69 7.79
N ARG A 652 -6.06 5.43 6.80
CA ARG A 652 -6.82 6.54 6.20
C ARG A 652 -8.04 6.02 5.48
N MET A 653 -7.90 4.91 4.77
CA MET A 653 -9.04 4.16 4.24
C MET A 653 -9.96 3.71 5.38
N PHE A 654 -9.46 3.11 6.46
CA PHE A 654 -10.25 2.72 7.64
C PHE A 654 -10.99 3.91 8.26
N ALA A 655 -10.32 5.04 8.50
CA ALA A 655 -10.94 6.22 9.12
C ALA A 655 -11.96 6.90 8.20
N LEU A 656 -11.69 6.97 6.89
CA LEU A 656 -12.63 7.53 5.91
C LEU A 656 -13.84 6.60 5.70
N VAL A 657 -13.61 5.29 5.63
CA VAL A 657 -14.64 4.28 5.44
C VAL A 657 -15.48 4.08 6.71
N LEU A 658 -14.87 4.07 7.89
CA LEU A 658 -15.59 4.05 9.17
C LEU A 658 -16.45 5.31 9.32
N ARG A 659 -15.98 6.48 8.86
CA ARG A 659 -16.77 7.72 8.82
C ARG A 659 -17.94 7.60 7.85
N VAL A 660 -17.73 7.06 6.64
CA VAL A 660 -18.79 6.80 5.66
C VAL A 660 -19.81 5.76 6.16
N CYS A 661 -19.38 4.69 6.81
CA CYS A 661 -20.25 3.68 7.43
C CYS A 661 -21.02 4.26 8.63
N LEU A 662 -20.39 5.11 9.45
CA LEU A 662 -21.05 5.83 10.54
C LEU A 662 -22.02 6.90 10.04
N ASP A 663 -21.72 7.57 8.93
CA ASP A 663 -22.61 8.54 8.28
C ASP A 663 -23.80 7.83 7.62
N LEU A 664 -23.58 6.68 6.97
CA LEU A 664 -24.64 5.79 6.48
C LEU A 664 -25.50 5.27 7.64
N TYR A 665 -24.89 4.90 8.77
CA TYR A 665 -25.58 4.48 9.99
C TYR A 665 -26.37 5.62 10.65
N SER A 666 -25.83 6.85 10.66
CA SER A 666 -26.50 8.05 11.17
C SER A 666 -27.67 8.47 10.30
N VAL A 667 -27.56 8.31 8.97
CA VAL A 667 -28.67 8.56 8.03
C VAL A 667 -29.76 7.51 8.19
N THR A 668 -29.44 6.27 8.59
CA THR A 668 -30.44 5.22 8.85
C THR A 668 -31.23 5.41 10.14
N HIS A 669 -30.71 6.11 11.15
CA HIS A 669 -31.43 6.36 12.40
C HIS A 669 -32.29 7.64 12.39
N ALA A 670 -32.11 8.52 11.41
CA ALA A 670 -32.92 9.74 11.24
C ALA A 670 -34.26 9.50 10.51
N ARG A 671 -34.60 8.23 10.16
CA ARG A 671 -35.86 7.84 9.52
C ARG A 671 -36.61 6.73 10.28
N HIS A 672 -36.51 6.73 11.60
CA HIS A 672 -37.43 6.01 12.48
C HIS A 672 -38.14 6.97 13.42
#